data_AF-A0A5J5E959-F1
#
_entry.id   AF-A0A5J5E959-F1
#
_cell.length_a   1.000
_cell.length_b   1.000
_cell.length_c   1.000
_cell.angle_alpha   90.00
_cell.angle_beta   90.00
_cell.angle_gamma   90.00
#
_symmetry.space_group_name_H-M   'P 1'
#
loop_
_entity.id
_entity.type
_entity.pdbx_description
1 polymer ?
#
loop_
_entity_poly.entity_id
_entity_poly.type
_entity_poly.pdbx_seq_one_letter_code
_entity_poly.pdbx_strand_id
1 'polypeptide(L)'
;MKRIGQWLATVAGMIGTSGKRLAAVVAAVAMLVGVAGVSATAMADNRSDLYDNGASQANPQDARVESLQAQRKEALAEATNLKAEAMPAAAGDADLGAPTHRKYIKYNNDGTYWLSLDVTGASRASTEEKRQPADVVLVMDTSASMSSCTRPEYSNGTWTCAEYASPSRWDIAKKAASDLAEKLLTDQNAALPEDQQVQMSVVDFDTTSRIENLGSGQWSTSAQAVINSYDGMDVSYENGGGTNWEAALADANTLNTNRAGAQKYIVFVSDGAPSFRNSEMNTDCGTLKDPSDSYTYGDCDYRDTEGVYGTGQSNLDYNNYNFDAAVQAANKRNSATLYAVSTGDEANDKMTKFAETIDPHGTFFDGTDATGLTNAFDAIVQQITTNSSYQDVLIKDTLSGYAVNTDANGGTGSLVGTSAHKADGSDVTQTDAAAKAMTADYDPQTKQLELNFPKGTVLSPDVTYTVSIMLKPSDAAYEYFIDHSGAYPSVGDQGTDAEGNATSSGKPGFYANADVADGSTSAKVYYKTVTQVEGQDPVVSEQKSSDYDRPVVQVNVPSLTLTKAVDNANAGTYGAKPSDWALSATKNNGAYGIQSQVPAGQTTAEGAVTRQSVAPTKLAPGTYTLSETANLQSTYRYFGGYSAGDWSCTDDRGAAVNVTKRQDGSQTMNLLQGANVTCTVTNTAKPGAVQWQKVDQYDQSKTLPGSEWTFVSKDATAAGFASKNVVDDGDNDDAASNPGILKVNGLKWGEYTLQETKAPGGYAKSDKTYEVSVLPPAASTGDAAELEFTVNAGDNGKITNTRLAVSQLPLTGGTTGRQWLIAGAGGLGFAMLLAAAGHTIWRKRRLI
;
A
#
# COMPACT_ATOMS: atom_id res chain seq x y z
N MET A 1 -31.58 -22.99 -13.70
CA MET A 1 -32.85 -23.01 -12.93
C MET A 1 -32.58 -23.81 -11.66
N LYS A 2 -32.25 -23.14 -10.55
CA LYS A 2 -33.23 -22.74 -9.51
C LYS A 2 -34.06 -23.93 -9.02
N ARG A 3 -33.64 -24.50 -7.88
CA ARG A 3 -34.39 -24.57 -6.61
C ARG A 3 -33.64 -25.46 -5.60
N ILE A 4 -32.53 -24.94 -5.07
CA ILE A 4 -31.97 -25.30 -3.76
C ILE A 4 -31.73 -23.95 -3.09
N GLY A 5 -32.77 -23.48 -2.43
CA GLY A 5 -32.89 -22.11 -1.96
C GLY A 5 -34.30 -21.92 -1.46
N GLN A 6 -34.54 -22.45 -0.25
CA GLN A 6 -35.49 -21.98 0.77
C GLN A 6 -35.82 -23.16 1.70
N TRP A 7 -34.96 -23.39 2.68
CA TRP A 7 -35.42 -23.39 4.08
C TRP A 7 -34.22 -23.37 5.05
N LEU A 8 -33.52 -22.23 5.05
CA LEU A 8 -33.03 -21.67 6.30
C LEU A 8 -34.25 -21.15 7.07
N ALA A 9 -34.60 -21.83 8.15
CA ALA A 9 -35.26 -21.29 9.34
C ALA A 9 -35.43 -22.47 10.29
N THR A 10 -34.56 -22.68 11.26
CA THR A 10 -34.83 -22.09 12.57
C THR A 10 -33.52 -21.69 13.21
N VAL A 11 -33.33 -20.38 13.25
CA VAL A 11 -32.29 -19.67 13.99
C VAL A 11 -32.56 -19.79 15.49
N ALA A 12 -31.46 -19.90 16.24
CA ALA A 12 -31.26 -19.50 17.63
C ALA A 12 -31.87 -20.35 18.77
N GLY A 13 -30.94 -20.98 19.50
CA GLY A 13 -31.03 -21.29 20.92
C GLY A 13 -29.59 -21.59 21.41
N MET A 14 -28.70 -20.60 21.45
CA MET A 14 -28.27 -19.90 22.67
C MET A 14 -27.62 -20.79 23.75
N ILE A 15 -26.35 -20.46 24.06
CA ILE A 15 -25.64 -20.62 25.35
C ILE A 15 -25.10 -22.06 25.63
N GLY A 16 -23.83 -22.29 25.96
CA GLY A 16 -22.70 -21.42 26.19
C GLY A 16 -21.44 -22.18 26.65
N THR A 17 -20.35 -21.42 26.74
CA THR A 17 -19.22 -21.53 27.70
C THR A 17 -18.29 -22.76 27.70
N SER A 18 -16.98 -22.43 27.65
CA SER A 18 -15.80 -23.14 28.19
C SER A 18 -15.39 -24.46 27.52
N GLY A 19 -14.13 -24.79 27.29
CA GLY A 19 -12.83 -24.16 27.58
C GLY A 19 -11.71 -25.20 27.36
N LYS A 20 -10.51 -24.71 27.03
CA LYS A 20 -9.16 -25.26 27.31
C LYS A 20 -8.78 -26.70 26.88
N ARG A 21 -7.69 -26.74 26.09
CA ARG A 21 -6.46 -27.56 26.22
C ARG A 21 -6.60 -29.09 26.44
N LEU A 22 -6.00 -29.90 25.56
CA LEU A 22 -4.68 -30.54 25.78
C LEU A 22 -4.33 -31.51 24.64
N ALA A 23 -3.03 -31.66 24.41
CA ALA A 23 -2.38 -32.62 23.52
C ALA A 23 -2.25 -34.02 24.15
N ALA A 24 -1.86 -34.99 23.30
CA ALA A 24 -1.17 -36.25 23.60
C ALA A 24 -2.06 -37.39 24.19
N VAL A 25 -1.91 -38.70 23.94
CA VAL A 25 -0.93 -39.54 23.21
C VAL A 25 -1.44 -41.02 23.28
N VAL A 26 -1.13 -41.82 22.24
CA VAL A 26 -0.85 -43.30 22.24
C VAL A 26 -1.93 -44.39 22.06
N ALA A 27 -1.55 -45.30 21.14
CA ALA A 27 -1.77 -46.76 21.01
C ALA A 27 -3.07 -47.35 20.40
N ALA A 28 -2.95 -47.67 19.11
CA ALA A 28 -3.05 -49.01 18.50
C ALA A 28 -3.98 -50.07 19.12
N VAL A 29 -4.95 -50.56 18.33
CA VAL A 29 -5.24 -52.00 18.14
C VAL A 29 -5.80 -52.25 16.73
N ALA A 30 -5.29 -53.32 16.14
CA ALA A 30 -5.65 -54.03 14.91
C ALA A 30 -7.14 -54.08 14.51
N MET A 31 -7.39 -54.18 13.20
CA MET A 31 -8.07 -55.35 12.62
C MET A 31 -8.02 -55.38 11.08
N LEU A 32 -7.48 -56.51 10.59
CA LEU A 32 -7.72 -57.19 9.32
C LEU A 32 -9.09 -56.92 8.66
N VAL A 33 -9.08 -56.63 7.35
CA VAL A 33 -9.71 -57.33 6.21
C VAL A 33 -9.16 -56.60 4.97
N GLY A 34 -8.45 -57.17 4.00
CA GLY A 34 -8.61 -58.48 3.38
C GLY A 34 -9.27 -58.32 2.01
N VAL A 35 -8.44 -58.47 0.96
CA VAL A 35 -8.73 -59.16 -0.31
C VAL A 35 -8.96 -58.34 -1.61
N ALA A 36 -8.02 -58.63 -2.53
CA ALA A 36 -8.14 -58.92 -3.97
C ALA A 36 -7.80 -57.84 -5.01
N GLY A 37 -6.86 -58.21 -5.89
CA GLY A 37 -6.57 -57.49 -7.13
C GLY A 37 -5.39 -58.00 -7.98
N VAL A 38 -5.23 -59.33 -8.16
CA VAL A 38 -4.79 -60.06 -9.39
C VAL A 38 -3.82 -59.32 -10.36
N SER A 39 -2.64 -59.84 -10.77
CA SER A 39 -2.47 -61.05 -11.60
C SER A 39 -0.98 -61.34 -11.92
N ALA A 40 -0.63 -62.64 -11.89
CA ALA A 40 0.13 -63.44 -12.91
C ALA A 40 1.51 -62.95 -13.43
N THR A 41 2.56 -63.76 -13.65
CA THR A 41 2.71 -65.20 -13.95
C THR A 41 4.15 -65.64 -13.61
N ALA A 42 4.27 -66.92 -13.26
CA ALA A 42 5.48 -67.69 -12.96
C ALA A 42 6.41 -67.92 -14.17
N MET A 43 7.62 -68.43 -13.89
CA MET A 43 8.16 -69.70 -14.42
C MET A 43 9.49 -70.04 -13.73
N ALA A 44 9.65 -71.31 -13.36
CA ALA A 44 10.80 -71.92 -12.68
C ALA A 44 11.44 -73.00 -13.57
N ASP A 45 12.71 -73.33 -13.32
CA ASP A 45 13.41 -74.59 -13.66
C ASP A 45 14.87 -74.48 -13.12
N ASN A 46 15.66 -75.47 -12.71
CA ASN A 46 15.53 -76.88 -12.28
C ASN A 46 16.93 -77.37 -11.82
N ARG A 47 16.96 -78.50 -11.08
CA ARG A 47 18.04 -79.53 -10.95
C ARG A 47 19.39 -79.17 -10.28
N SER A 48 20.09 -80.05 -9.56
CA SER A 48 19.92 -81.48 -9.20
C SER A 48 21.03 -81.92 -8.20
N ASP A 49 20.65 -82.75 -7.22
CA ASP A 49 21.26 -83.99 -6.68
C ASP A 49 22.75 -84.10 -6.30
N LEU A 50 23.04 -84.61 -5.07
CA LEU A 50 23.67 -85.94 -4.79
C LEU A 50 24.06 -86.11 -3.29
N TYR A 51 23.55 -87.21 -2.67
CA TYR A 51 24.02 -88.09 -1.55
C TYR A 51 24.80 -87.54 -0.32
N ASP A 52 24.78 -88.11 0.89
CA ASP A 52 23.93 -88.99 1.71
C ASP A 52 24.71 -89.23 3.03
N ASN A 53 23.97 -89.36 4.14
CA ASN A 53 24.29 -89.93 5.45
C ASN A 53 25.28 -89.28 6.43
N GLY A 54 24.70 -88.77 7.53
CA GLY A 54 25.40 -88.54 8.80
C GLY A 54 24.49 -87.90 9.84
N ALA A 55 23.56 -88.66 10.41
CA ALA A 55 22.72 -88.21 11.52
C ALA A 55 23.57 -87.86 12.76
N SER A 56 23.61 -86.58 13.13
CA SER A 56 23.89 -86.15 14.49
C SER A 56 22.88 -85.06 14.85
N GLN A 57 22.29 -85.20 16.04
CA GLN A 57 21.18 -84.39 16.51
C GLN A 57 21.60 -82.91 16.61
N ALA A 58 20.93 -82.05 15.84
CA ALA A 58 21.10 -80.61 15.91
C ALA A 58 20.54 -80.06 17.23
N ASN A 59 21.39 -79.33 17.94
CA ASN A 59 21.08 -78.56 19.13
C ASN A 59 20.04 -77.47 18.79
N PRO A 60 19.00 -77.22 19.61
CA PRO A 60 18.00 -76.17 19.36
C PRO A 60 18.56 -74.72 19.33
N GLN A 61 19.88 -74.54 19.45
CA GLN A 61 20.56 -73.27 19.22
C GLN A 61 20.89 -73.00 17.74
N ASP A 62 21.14 -74.00 16.90
CA ASP A 62 21.56 -73.79 15.50
C ASP A 62 20.39 -73.36 14.59
N ALA A 63 19.19 -73.90 14.81
CA ALA A 63 17.97 -73.46 14.12
C ALA A 63 17.56 -72.02 14.49
N ARG A 64 17.99 -71.53 15.67
CA ARG A 64 17.78 -70.15 16.11
C ARG A 64 18.80 -69.20 15.48
N VAL A 65 20.02 -69.67 15.21
CA VAL A 65 21.05 -68.90 14.50
C VAL A 65 20.74 -68.78 13.01
N GLU A 66 20.25 -69.83 12.35
CA GLU A 66 19.81 -69.75 10.95
C GLU A 66 18.53 -68.91 10.77
N SER A 67 17.56 -68.98 11.69
CA SER A 67 16.38 -68.10 11.65
C SER A 67 16.74 -66.63 11.92
N LEU A 68 17.70 -66.37 12.81
CA LEU A 68 18.23 -65.02 13.06
C LEU A 68 19.07 -64.51 11.90
N GLN A 69 19.83 -65.37 11.20
CA GLN A 69 20.60 -64.99 10.02
C GLN A 69 19.70 -64.77 8.79
N ALA A 70 18.62 -65.54 8.62
CA ALA A 70 17.62 -65.30 7.59
C ALA A 70 16.81 -64.02 7.85
N GLN A 71 16.39 -63.77 9.10
CA GLN A 71 15.78 -62.49 9.52
C GLN A 71 16.75 -61.31 9.41
N ARG A 72 18.05 -61.52 9.65
CA ARG A 72 19.09 -60.49 9.46
C ARG A 72 19.38 -60.23 7.99
N LYS A 73 19.21 -61.23 7.11
CA LYS A 73 19.40 -61.09 5.65
C LYS A 73 18.18 -60.49 4.96
N GLU A 74 16.96 -60.76 5.45
CA GLU A 74 15.75 -60.01 5.08
C GLU A 74 15.79 -58.59 5.64
N ALA A 75 16.25 -58.36 6.87
CA ALA A 75 16.47 -57.02 7.41
C ALA A 75 17.59 -56.25 6.66
N LEU A 76 18.65 -56.94 6.20
CA LEU A 76 19.69 -56.33 5.36
C LEU A 76 19.17 -56.03 3.94
N ALA A 77 18.29 -56.86 3.39
CA ALA A 77 17.66 -56.68 2.08
C ALA A 77 16.57 -55.59 2.11
N GLU A 78 15.86 -55.44 3.23
CA GLU A 78 14.91 -54.35 3.49
C GLU A 78 15.66 -53.03 3.76
N ALA A 79 16.83 -53.08 4.41
CA ALA A 79 17.76 -51.95 4.55
C ALA A 79 18.47 -51.55 3.24
N THR A 80 18.61 -52.44 2.26
CA THR A 80 19.18 -52.11 0.93
C THR A 80 18.15 -51.69 -0.12
N ASN A 81 16.85 -51.91 0.12
CA ASN A 81 15.75 -51.44 -0.74
C ASN A 81 14.98 -50.23 -0.20
N LEU A 82 15.30 -49.77 1.01
CA LEU A 82 15.05 -48.38 1.39
C LEU A 82 16.02 -47.51 0.60
N LYS A 83 15.51 -46.87 -0.47
CA LYS A 83 16.10 -45.62 -0.99
C LYS A 83 16.60 -44.82 0.19
N ALA A 84 17.85 -44.36 0.12
CA ALA A 84 18.47 -43.40 1.03
C ALA A 84 17.40 -42.53 1.70
N GLU A 85 16.92 -42.95 2.87
CA GLU A 85 16.31 -42.04 3.79
C GLU A 85 17.48 -41.19 4.20
N ALA A 86 17.50 -39.99 3.62
CA ALA A 86 18.35 -38.92 4.09
C ALA A 86 18.35 -39.00 5.62
N MET A 87 19.56 -39.02 6.19
CA MET A 87 19.79 -38.59 7.56
C MET A 87 18.80 -37.46 7.85
N PRO A 88 18.14 -37.42 9.03
CA PRO A 88 17.23 -36.33 9.34
C PRO A 88 17.99 -35.06 8.99
N ALA A 89 17.49 -34.36 7.97
CA ALA A 89 18.18 -33.21 7.45
C ALA A 89 18.26 -32.27 8.65
N ALA A 90 19.46 -32.13 9.22
CA ALA A 90 19.78 -30.99 10.03
C ALA A 90 19.92 -29.73 9.15
N ALA A 91 19.24 -29.69 7.99
CA ALA A 91 18.63 -28.49 7.49
C ALA A 91 17.30 -28.33 8.22
N GLY A 92 17.36 -27.84 9.46
CA GLY A 92 16.26 -27.00 9.91
C GLY A 92 16.05 -25.97 8.81
N ASP A 93 14.85 -25.93 8.26
CA ASP A 93 14.37 -24.86 7.38
C ASP A 93 14.70 -23.56 8.11
N ALA A 94 15.83 -22.94 7.75
CA ALA A 94 16.24 -21.64 8.26
C ALA A 94 15.29 -20.64 7.61
N ASP A 95 14.06 -20.61 8.11
CA ASP A 95 12.99 -19.79 7.58
C ASP A 95 13.40 -18.34 7.83
N LEU A 96 13.84 -17.67 6.76
CA LEU A 96 14.12 -16.24 6.69
C LEU A 96 12.93 -15.39 7.22
N GLY A 97 11.79 -16.02 7.51
CA GLY A 97 10.61 -15.38 8.07
C GLY A 97 9.92 -14.53 7.02
N ALA A 98 8.98 -13.70 7.45
CA ALA A 98 8.39 -12.71 6.57
C ALA A 98 9.40 -11.60 6.28
N PRO A 99 9.47 -11.08 5.03
CA PRO A 99 10.28 -9.91 4.72
C PRO A 99 9.84 -8.76 5.62
N THR A 100 10.78 -7.89 6.01
CA THR A 100 10.40 -6.65 6.69
C THR A 100 9.57 -5.81 5.73
N HIS A 101 8.35 -5.48 6.12
CA HIS A 101 7.39 -4.77 5.28
C HIS A 101 6.60 -3.78 6.12
N ARG A 102 6.12 -2.72 5.46
CA ARG A 102 5.41 -1.63 6.13
C ARG A 102 4.39 -1.01 5.20
N LYS A 103 3.25 -0.58 5.76
CA LYS A 103 2.26 0.23 5.05
C LYS A 103 1.99 1.50 5.83
N TYR A 104 2.03 2.64 5.15
CA TYR A 104 1.90 3.94 5.81
C TYR A 104 1.31 5.00 4.89
N ILE A 105 0.84 6.09 5.49
CA ILE A 105 0.31 7.24 4.76
C ILE A 105 1.03 8.54 5.08
N LYS A 106 1.09 9.42 4.08
CA LYS A 106 1.50 10.82 4.22
C LYS A 106 0.33 11.73 3.85
N TYR A 107 -0.09 12.60 4.76
CA TYR A 107 -1.08 13.62 4.47
C TYR A 107 -0.41 14.83 3.80
N ASN A 108 -0.93 15.26 2.65
CA ASN A 108 -0.32 16.33 1.85
C ASN A 108 -0.81 17.74 2.25
N ASN A 109 -1.62 17.86 3.30
CA ASN A 109 -2.25 19.11 3.76
C ASN A 109 -3.22 19.77 2.76
N ASP A 110 -3.61 19.07 1.71
CA ASP A 110 -4.56 19.54 0.68
C ASP A 110 -5.80 18.64 0.55
N GLY A 111 -5.89 17.56 1.34
CA GLY A 111 -6.97 16.58 1.29
C GLY A 111 -6.64 15.28 0.59
N THR A 112 -5.45 15.23 0.00
CA THR A 112 -4.88 14.03 -0.56
C THR A 112 -3.90 13.39 0.40
N TYR A 113 -3.69 12.10 0.19
CA TYR A 113 -2.73 11.29 0.92
C TYR A 113 -1.92 10.47 -0.08
N TRP A 114 -0.64 10.29 0.19
CA TRP A 114 0.10 9.17 -0.36
C TRP A 114 -0.10 7.96 0.53
N LEU A 115 -0.49 6.84 -0.06
CA LEU A 115 -0.43 5.52 0.58
C LEU A 115 0.75 4.76 -0.01
N SER A 116 1.63 4.27 0.85
CA SER A 116 2.87 3.59 0.48
C SER A 116 2.94 2.22 1.13
N LEU A 117 3.37 1.22 0.35
CA LEU A 117 3.65 -0.14 0.81
C LEU A 117 5.09 -0.50 0.48
N ASP A 118 5.84 -0.87 1.51
CA ASP A 118 7.25 -1.20 1.46
C ASP A 118 7.45 -2.70 1.68
N VAL A 119 8.38 -3.29 0.92
CA VAL A 119 8.96 -4.60 1.22
C VAL A 119 10.48 -4.48 1.12
N THR A 120 11.19 -5.00 2.11
CA THR A 120 12.65 -4.97 2.15
C THR A 120 13.21 -6.34 1.81
N GLY A 121 14.20 -6.37 0.93
CA GLY A 121 15.00 -7.57 0.67
C GLY A 121 15.69 -8.06 1.95
N ALA A 122 16.23 -9.27 1.93
CA ALA A 122 16.86 -9.87 3.10
C ALA A 122 18.00 -8.96 3.62
N SER A 123 17.86 -8.43 4.84
CA SER A 123 18.90 -7.66 5.51
C SER A 123 19.96 -8.56 6.13
N ARG A 124 21.19 -8.06 6.33
CA ARG A 124 22.21 -8.77 7.14
C ARG A 124 21.70 -9.18 8.53
N ALA A 125 20.76 -8.44 9.12
CA ALA A 125 20.11 -8.74 10.40
C ALA A 125 18.94 -9.75 10.30
N SER A 126 18.35 -9.95 9.11
CA SER A 126 17.38 -11.03 8.83
C SER A 126 18.05 -12.30 8.32
N THR A 127 19.29 -12.16 7.80
CA THR A 127 20.21 -13.24 7.46
C THR A 127 21.23 -13.49 8.57
N GLU A 128 21.03 -12.93 9.77
CA GLU A 128 21.97 -12.91 10.89
C GLU A 128 22.22 -14.28 11.53
N GLU A 129 21.72 -15.37 10.93
CA GLU A 129 22.32 -16.67 11.19
C GLU A 129 23.59 -16.95 10.38
N LYS A 130 23.89 -16.37 9.20
CA LYS A 130 24.85 -17.07 8.29
C LYS A 130 25.80 -16.30 7.34
N ARG A 131 26.28 -15.08 7.65
CA ARG A 131 27.64 -14.61 7.21
C ARG A 131 28.21 -13.55 8.16
N GLN A 132 28.43 -13.91 9.43
CA GLN A 132 29.37 -13.20 10.30
C GLN A 132 30.81 -13.57 9.89
N PRO A 133 31.82 -12.70 10.05
CA PRO A 133 33.21 -13.17 10.01
C PRO A 133 33.34 -14.38 10.95
N ALA A 134 34.00 -15.44 10.50
CA ALA A 134 34.09 -16.67 11.28
C ALA A 134 35.54 -16.95 11.65
N ASP A 135 35.74 -17.32 12.91
CA ASP A 135 37.01 -17.75 13.48
C ASP A 135 36.92 -19.25 13.75
N VAL A 136 37.54 -20.08 12.91
CA VAL A 136 37.56 -21.54 13.08
C VAL A 136 38.87 -21.94 13.76
N VAL A 137 38.79 -22.55 14.93
CA VAL A 137 39.93 -23.17 15.61
C VAL A 137 39.83 -24.67 15.43
N LEU A 138 40.75 -25.22 14.66
CA LEU A 138 40.89 -26.66 14.49
C LEU A 138 41.86 -27.18 15.55
N VAL A 139 41.38 -28.06 16.43
CA VAL A 139 42.15 -28.65 17.53
C VAL A 139 42.39 -30.12 17.20
N MET A 140 43.64 -30.45 16.89
CA MET A 140 44.05 -31.72 16.31
C MET A 140 44.83 -32.54 17.33
N ASP A 141 44.31 -33.72 17.65
CA ASP A 141 45.01 -34.72 18.46
C ASP A 141 46.16 -35.33 17.66
N THR A 142 47.35 -35.32 18.24
CA THR A 142 48.57 -35.96 17.71
C THR A 142 49.17 -36.96 18.69
N SER A 143 48.39 -37.37 19.69
CA SER A 143 48.78 -38.43 20.62
C SER A 143 49.15 -39.72 19.88
N ALA A 144 49.98 -40.55 20.51
CA ALA A 144 50.51 -41.76 19.89
C ALA A 144 49.42 -42.74 19.41
N SER A 145 48.20 -42.70 19.95
CA SER A 145 47.07 -43.51 19.48
C SER A 145 46.62 -43.15 18.07
N MET A 146 46.78 -41.89 17.66
CA MET A 146 46.44 -41.40 16.32
C MET A 146 47.24 -42.09 15.21
N SER A 147 48.43 -42.61 15.54
CA SER A 147 49.25 -43.43 14.65
C SER A 147 48.53 -44.72 14.22
N SER A 148 47.55 -45.20 15.00
CA SER A 148 46.83 -46.46 14.79
C SER A 148 47.75 -47.68 14.79
N CYS A 149 48.62 -47.78 15.79
CA CYS A 149 49.44 -48.97 15.97
C CYS A 149 48.59 -50.22 16.24
N THR A 150 48.65 -51.21 15.34
CA THR A 150 47.90 -52.48 15.49
C THR A 150 48.77 -53.59 16.06
N ARG A 151 50.10 -53.47 15.96
CA ARG A 151 51.04 -54.47 16.47
C ARG A 151 52.23 -53.79 17.19
N PRO A 152 52.07 -53.45 18.48
CA PRO A 152 53.18 -52.95 19.28
C PRO A 152 54.19 -54.07 19.55
N GLU A 153 55.48 -53.76 19.40
CA GLU A 153 56.59 -54.64 19.72
C GLU A 153 57.51 -53.98 20.74
N TYR A 154 57.90 -54.74 21.76
CA TYR A 154 58.93 -54.30 22.70
C TYR A 154 60.28 -54.89 22.28
N SER A 155 61.20 -54.03 21.86
CA SER A 155 62.55 -54.44 21.46
C SER A 155 63.60 -53.43 21.95
N ASN A 156 64.77 -53.92 22.35
CA ASN A 156 65.89 -53.08 22.83
C ASN A 156 65.53 -52.05 23.92
N GLY A 157 64.55 -52.35 24.78
CA GLY A 157 64.14 -51.45 25.88
C GLY A 157 63.20 -50.32 25.47
N THR A 158 62.69 -50.32 24.23
CA THR A 158 61.77 -49.30 23.72
C THR A 158 60.55 -49.98 23.08
N TRP A 159 59.36 -49.41 23.28
CA TRP A 159 58.16 -49.80 22.55
C TRP A 159 58.18 -49.14 21.18
N THR A 160 58.01 -49.94 20.13
CA THR A 160 57.92 -49.50 18.74
C THR A 160 56.70 -50.11 18.10
N CYS A 161 56.16 -49.50 17.05
CA CYS A 161 55.07 -50.14 16.33
C CYS A 161 55.57 -50.90 15.11
N ALA A 162 55.24 -52.19 15.03
CA ALA A 162 55.67 -53.03 13.92
C ALA A 162 54.67 -53.03 12.75
N GLU A 163 53.39 -52.76 13.02
CA GLU A 163 52.33 -52.63 11.99
C GLU A 163 51.34 -51.53 12.37
N TYR A 164 50.99 -50.71 11.36
CA TYR A 164 50.05 -49.61 11.48
C TYR A 164 48.79 -49.91 10.67
N ALA A 165 47.63 -49.41 11.11
CA ALA A 165 46.45 -49.35 10.26
C ALA A 165 46.69 -48.38 9.09
N SER A 166 46.10 -48.68 7.93
CA SER A 166 46.20 -47.84 6.73
C SER A 166 44.81 -47.71 6.07
N PRO A 167 44.24 -46.49 5.97
CA PRO A 167 44.75 -45.24 6.54
C PRO A 167 44.79 -45.29 8.08
N SER A 168 45.72 -44.56 8.69
CA SER A 168 45.71 -44.32 10.14
C SER A 168 44.61 -43.33 10.51
N ARG A 169 44.25 -43.27 11.80
CA ARG A 169 43.34 -42.26 12.37
C ARG A 169 43.83 -40.85 12.08
N TRP A 170 45.15 -40.62 12.14
CA TRP A 170 45.76 -39.37 11.70
C TRP A 170 45.53 -39.09 10.22
N ASP A 171 45.71 -40.05 9.32
CA ASP A 171 45.48 -39.85 7.88
C ASP A 171 44.02 -39.42 7.61
N ILE A 172 43.07 -40.03 8.31
CA ILE A 172 41.63 -39.69 8.22
C ILE A 172 41.40 -38.26 8.73
N ALA A 173 41.91 -37.94 9.92
CA ALA A 173 41.80 -36.61 10.54
C ALA A 173 42.43 -35.51 9.67
N LYS A 174 43.69 -35.70 9.27
CA LYS A 174 44.47 -34.77 8.43
C LYS A 174 43.78 -34.52 7.11
N LYS A 175 43.30 -35.57 6.44
CA LYS A 175 42.60 -35.42 5.15
C LYS A 175 41.36 -34.55 5.30
N ALA A 176 40.49 -34.85 6.24
CA ALA A 176 39.24 -34.11 6.34
C ALA A 176 39.43 -32.69 6.86
N ALA A 177 40.37 -32.48 7.78
CA ALA A 177 40.79 -31.15 8.20
C ALA A 177 41.33 -30.31 7.03
N SER A 178 42.05 -30.96 6.09
CA SER A 178 42.49 -30.33 4.84
C SER A 178 41.31 -29.97 3.94
N ASP A 179 40.37 -30.90 3.73
CA ASP A 179 39.16 -30.68 2.93
C ASP A 179 38.30 -29.52 3.52
N LEU A 180 38.19 -29.42 4.84
CA LEU A 180 37.50 -28.32 5.54
C LEU A 180 38.19 -26.98 5.28
N ALA A 181 39.52 -26.94 5.39
CA ALA A 181 40.30 -25.73 5.12
C ALA A 181 40.14 -25.29 3.66
N GLU A 182 40.20 -26.21 2.69
CA GLU A 182 39.99 -25.89 1.27
C GLU A 182 38.58 -25.35 0.97
N LYS A 183 37.55 -25.89 1.63
CA LYS A 183 36.15 -25.43 1.46
C LYS A 183 35.92 -24.03 2.05
N LEU A 184 36.52 -23.73 3.20
CA LEU A 184 36.29 -22.45 3.91
C LEU A 184 37.24 -21.34 3.45
N LEU A 185 38.49 -21.67 3.14
CA LEU A 185 39.58 -20.72 2.91
C LEU A 185 39.91 -20.59 1.41
N THR A 186 38.89 -20.28 0.62
CA THR A 186 38.99 -20.12 -0.84
C THR A 186 39.63 -18.78 -1.23
N ASP A 187 40.08 -18.66 -2.49
CA ASP A 187 40.57 -17.39 -3.04
C ASP A 187 39.50 -16.28 -2.98
N GLN A 188 38.22 -16.65 -3.14
CA GLN A 188 37.10 -15.73 -2.98
C GLN A 188 36.98 -15.24 -1.55
N ASN A 189 37.13 -16.13 -0.55
CA ASN A 189 37.17 -15.75 0.86
C ASN A 189 38.34 -14.79 1.14
N ALA A 190 39.54 -15.10 0.66
CA ALA A 190 40.73 -14.27 0.88
C ALA A 190 40.62 -12.87 0.24
N ALA A 191 39.83 -12.72 -0.82
CA ALA A 191 39.58 -11.43 -1.48
C ALA A 191 38.55 -10.54 -0.74
N LEU A 192 37.80 -11.07 0.24
CA LEU A 192 36.85 -10.29 1.04
C LEU A 192 37.59 -9.31 1.97
N PRO A 193 36.94 -8.21 2.39
CA PRO A 193 37.43 -7.38 3.49
C PRO A 193 37.64 -8.20 4.76
N GLU A 194 38.64 -7.84 5.58
CA GLU A 194 39.05 -8.60 6.77
C GLU A 194 37.90 -8.87 7.77
N ASP A 195 36.95 -7.95 7.86
CA ASP A 195 35.74 -8.05 8.70
C ASP A 195 34.65 -8.97 8.12
N GLN A 196 34.92 -9.66 7.01
CA GLN A 196 34.00 -10.56 6.32
C GLN A 196 34.60 -11.93 6.00
N GLN A 197 35.89 -12.11 6.29
CA GLN A 197 36.61 -13.35 5.99
C GLN A 197 36.32 -14.44 7.02
N VAL A 198 36.33 -15.69 6.57
CA VAL A 198 36.60 -16.85 7.41
C VAL A 198 38.11 -16.95 7.60
N GLN A 199 38.56 -17.08 8.84
CA GLN A 199 39.95 -17.33 9.20
C GLN A 199 40.04 -18.61 10.03
N MET A 200 41.15 -19.33 9.88
CA MET A 200 41.39 -20.57 10.61
C MET A 200 42.70 -20.51 11.40
N SER A 201 42.70 -21.13 12.57
CA SER A 201 43.87 -21.40 13.41
C SER A 201 43.94 -22.89 13.70
N VAL A 202 45.14 -23.41 13.96
CA VAL A 202 45.36 -24.82 14.32
C VAL A 202 46.01 -24.92 15.70
N VAL A 203 45.48 -25.81 16.53
CA VAL A 203 46.07 -26.22 17.81
C VAL A 203 46.45 -27.68 17.66
N ASP A 204 47.73 -27.99 17.89
CA ASP A 204 48.21 -29.35 18.04
C ASP A 204 48.22 -29.73 19.52
N PHE A 205 47.83 -30.97 19.85
CA PHE A 205 47.99 -31.49 21.19
C PHE A 205 48.27 -32.99 21.28
N ASP A 206 49.12 -33.33 22.25
CA ASP A 206 49.40 -34.67 22.76
C ASP A 206 49.34 -34.64 24.31
N THR A 207 50.42 -35.01 25.02
CA THR A 207 50.56 -34.75 26.47
C THR A 207 50.55 -33.25 26.77
N THR A 208 51.04 -32.44 25.84
CA THR A 208 51.04 -30.96 25.90
C THR A 208 50.28 -30.39 24.71
N SER A 209 50.09 -29.06 24.66
CA SER A 209 49.45 -28.40 23.52
C SER A 209 50.31 -27.27 22.98
N ARG A 210 50.16 -26.97 21.69
CA ARG A 210 50.77 -25.81 21.05
C ARG A 210 49.86 -25.22 19.98
N ILE A 211 49.84 -23.89 19.90
CA ILE A 211 49.20 -23.17 18.80
C ILE A 211 50.18 -23.09 17.64
N GLU A 212 49.77 -23.57 16.46
CA GLU A 212 50.61 -23.59 15.28
C GLU A 212 50.80 -22.21 14.64
N ASN A 213 51.94 -22.02 13.99
CA ASN A 213 52.22 -20.83 13.19
C ASN A 213 51.96 -21.13 11.71
N LEU A 214 50.97 -20.46 11.13
CA LEU A 214 50.49 -20.63 9.76
C LEU A 214 51.24 -19.72 8.77
N GLY A 215 52.53 -19.50 8.99
CA GLY A 215 53.42 -18.69 8.16
C GLY A 215 53.40 -17.19 8.47
N SER A 216 52.22 -16.55 8.46
CA SER A 216 52.06 -15.11 8.75
C SER A 216 51.60 -14.80 10.18
N GLY A 217 51.37 -15.83 11.00
CA GLY A 217 50.81 -15.70 12.34
C GLY A 217 50.00 -16.94 12.74
N GLN A 218 49.18 -16.82 13.78
CA GLN A 218 48.36 -17.93 14.29
C GLN A 218 47.03 -18.10 13.52
N TRP A 219 46.64 -17.10 12.72
CA TRP A 219 45.43 -17.12 11.90
C TRP A 219 45.77 -17.01 10.42
N SER A 220 45.01 -17.70 9.56
CA SER A 220 45.19 -17.66 8.11
C SER A 220 43.88 -17.74 7.35
N THR A 221 43.86 -17.11 6.18
CA THR A 221 42.82 -17.27 5.13
C THR A 221 43.27 -18.21 4.00
N SER A 222 44.41 -18.87 4.15
CA SER A 222 44.97 -19.78 3.14
C SER A 222 44.82 -21.23 3.60
N ALA A 223 44.04 -22.00 2.83
CA ALA A 223 43.95 -23.46 3.02
C ALA A 223 45.33 -24.12 3.04
N GLN A 224 46.23 -23.72 2.13
CA GLN A 224 47.57 -24.31 2.06
C GLN A 224 48.42 -24.02 3.30
N ALA A 225 48.28 -22.85 3.92
CA ALA A 225 48.98 -22.54 5.17
C ALA A 225 48.55 -23.47 6.32
N VAL A 226 47.24 -23.75 6.40
CA VAL A 226 46.68 -24.73 7.34
C VAL A 226 47.19 -26.14 7.04
N ILE A 227 47.12 -26.59 5.78
CA ILE A 227 47.58 -27.93 5.36
C ILE A 227 49.06 -28.14 5.65
N ASN A 228 49.90 -27.14 5.38
CA ASN A 228 51.34 -27.22 5.63
C ASN A 228 51.68 -27.33 7.13
N SER A 229 50.81 -26.85 8.03
CA SER A 229 51.06 -26.95 9.48
C SER A 229 51.09 -28.41 9.96
N TYR A 230 50.35 -29.30 9.29
CA TYR A 230 50.28 -30.72 9.64
C TYR A 230 51.57 -31.50 9.35
N ASP A 231 52.48 -30.97 8.52
CA ASP A 231 53.71 -31.68 8.15
C ASP A 231 54.77 -31.65 9.26
N GLY A 232 54.64 -30.74 10.22
CA GLY A 232 55.52 -30.62 11.38
C GLY A 232 55.04 -31.38 12.63
N MET A 233 53.88 -32.03 12.56
CA MET A 233 53.25 -32.71 13.70
C MET A 233 53.75 -34.15 13.81
N ASP A 234 54.19 -34.55 15.00
CA ASP A 234 54.69 -35.91 15.28
C ASP A 234 53.59 -36.79 15.86
N VAL A 235 53.00 -37.62 15.00
CA VAL A 235 51.97 -38.60 15.35
C VAL A 235 52.51 -40.03 15.45
N SER A 236 53.83 -40.18 15.55
CA SER A 236 54.45 -41.50 15.63
C SER A 236 54.06 -42.20 16.94
N TYR A 237 54.01 -43.53 16.90
CA TYR A 237 53.79 -44.32 18.12
C TYR A 237 54.93 -44.07 19.13
N GLU A 238 56.13 -43.82 18.62
CA GLU A 238 57.35 -43.57 19.37
C GLU A 238 57.41 -42.19 20.04
N ASN A 239 56.61 -41.21 19.58
CA ASN A 239 56.46 -39.91 20.26
C ASN A 239 55.98 -40.12 21.70
N GLY A 240 55.22 -41.19 21.96
CA GLY A 240 54.82 -41.61 23.31
C GLY A 240 53.91 -40.62 24.05
N GLY A 241 53.46 -39.57 23.36
CA GLY A 241 52.55 -38.56 23.90
C GLY A 241 51.17 -39.15 24.22
N GLY A 242 50.64 -38.80 25.39
CA GLY A 242 49.26 -39.09 25.77
C GLY A 242 48.28 -38.05 25.22
N THR A 243 47.11 -37.95 25.82
CA THR A 243 45.96 -37.20 25.27
C THR A 243 45.48 -36.17 26.29
N ASN A 244 45.91 -34.91 26.17
CA ASN A 244 45.60 -33.83 27.11
C ASN A 244 44.57 -32.84 26.54
N TRP A 245 43.29 -33.20 26.68
CA TRP A 245 42.19 -32.35 26.21
C TRP A 245 42.12 -30.99 26.93
N GLU A 246 42.50 -30.91 28.21
CA GLU A 246 42.49 -29.65 28.95
C GLU A 246 43.46 -28.64 28.33
N ALA A 247 44.69 -29.06 28.05
CA ALA A 247 45.71 -28.20 27.45
C ALA A 247 45.25 -27.68 26.08
N ALA A 248 44.76 -28.59 25.23
CA ALA A 248 44.26 -28.27 23.90
C ALA A 248 43.12 -27.24 23.91
N LEU A 249 42.13 -27.42 24.79
CA LEU A 249 41.00 -26.51 24.92
C LEU A 249 41.41 -25.19 25.57
N ALA A 250 42.39 -25.19 26.48
CA ALA A 250 42.93 -23.97 27.06
C ALA A 250 43.59 -23.10 25.97
N ASP A 251 44.44 -23.67 25.12
CA ASP A 251 45.05 -22.98 23.99
C ASP A 251 44.01 -22.51 22.98
N ALA A 252 43.06 -23.39 22.63
CA ALA A 252 41.95 -23.03 21.76
C ALA A 252 41.15 -21.83 22.30
N ASN A 253 40.98 -21.72 23.62
CA ASN A 253 40.28 -20.59 24.25
C ASN A 253 41.07 -19.28 24.18
N THR A 254 42.41 -19.32 24.17
CA THR A 254 43.25 -18.11 24.06
C THR A 254 43.21 -17.49 22.67
N LEU A 255 42.93 -18.28 21.63
CA LEU A 255 42.85 -17.83 20.24
C LEU A 255 41.65 -16.92 20.02
N ASN A 256 41.90 -15.64 19.72
CA ASN A 256 40.86 -14.67 19.41
C ASN A 256 41.41 -13.63 18.43
N THR A 257 40.73 -13.43 17.30
CA THR A 257 41.12 -12.39 16.33
C THR A 257 40.75 -10.97 16.80
N ASN A 258 39.84 -10.87 17.79
CA ASN A 258 39.18 -9.62 18.22
C ASN A 258 38.42 -8.90 17.09
N ARG A 259 38.11 -9.59 15.98
CA ARG A 259 37.30 -9.04 14.89
C ARG A 259 35.87 -8.86 15.38
N ALA A 260 35.33 -7.65 15.19
CA ALA A 260 34.00 -7.31 15.68
C ALA A 260 32.94 -8.19 15.02
N GLY A 261 32.06 -8.80 15.83
CA GLY A 261 31.01 -9.70 15.35
C GLY A 261 31.49 -11.08 14.90
N ALA A 262 32.79 -11.41 15.04
CA ALA A 262 33.27 -12.71 14.58
C ALA A 262 32.78 -13.86 15.46
N GLN A 263 32.07 -14.81 14.85
CA GLN A 263 31.62 -16.01 15.54
C GLN A 263 32.75 -17.04 15.58
N LYS A 264 33.04 -17.55 16.77
CA LYS A 264 34.10 -18.54 16.97
C LYS A 264 33.54 -19.96 16.98
N TYR A 265 34.20 -20.83 16.23
CA TYR A 265 33.92 -22.27 16.15
C TYR A 265 35.16 -23.05 16.55
N ILE A 266 35.01 -24.05 17.41
CA ILE A 266 36.07 -24.97 17.82
C ILE A 266 35.73 -26.35 17.26
N VAL A 267 36.59 -26.87 16.40
CA VAL A 267 36.49 -28.24 15.85
C VAL A 267 37.52 -29.08 16.58
N PHE A 268 37.06 -29.87 17.54
CA PHE A 268 37.88 -30.68 18.43
C PHE A 268 37.94 -32.12 17.93
N VAL A 269 39.09 -32.52 17.38
CA VAL A 269 39.30 -33.82 16.73
C VAL A 269 40.19 -34.70 17.61
N SER A 270 39.73 -35.89 17.99
CA SER A 270 40.48 -36.82 18.85
C SER A 270 40.06 -38.28 18.63
N ASP A 271 40.96 -39.23 18.91
CA ASP A 271 40.68 -40.67 18.77
C ASP A 271 40.50 -41.42 20.09
N GLY A 272 40.48 -40.73 21.23
CA GLY A 272 40.50 -41.38 22.53
C GLY A 272 40.11 -40.48 23.68
N ALA A 273 39.92 -41.08 24.85
CA ALA A 273 39.63 -40.36 26.08
C ALA A 273 40.89 -39.67 26.66
N PRO A 274 40.75 -38.56 27.39
CA PRO A 274 41.90 -37.83 27.91
C PRO A 274 42.67 -38.66 28.95
N SER A 275 43.98 -38.78 28.77
CA SER A 275 44.89 -39.50 29.67
C SER A 275 45.76 -38.57 30.53
N PHE A 276 45.79 -37.27 30.19
CA PHE A 276 46.48 -36.22 30.93
C PHE A 276 45.63 -34.96 31.10
N ARG A 277 46.05 -34.11 32.04
CA ARG A 277 45.51 -32.77 32.30
C ARG A 277 46.58 -31.88 32.92
N ASN A 278 46.38 -30.57 32.87
CA ASN A 278 47.28 -29.60 33.51
C ASN A 278 46.84 -29.25 34.94
N SER A 279 45.55 -29.38 35.22
CA SER A 279 44.95 -29.01 36.49
C SER A 279 45.11 -30.09 37.55
N GLU A 280 45.45 -29.66 38.76
CA GLU A 280 45.59 -30.56 39.89
C GLU A 280 44.27 -31.19 40.31
N MET A 281 43.09 -30.62 40.04
CA MET A 281 41.76 -31.23 40.31
C MET A 281 41.56 -31.82 41.73
N ASN A 282 42.25 -31.29 42.75
CA ASN A 282 42.33 -31.86 44.11
C ASN A 282 42.87 -33.30 44.17
N THR A 283 43.83 -33.61 43.30
CA THR A 283 44.39 -34.95 43.14
C THR A 283 45.20 -35.35 44.36
N ASP A 284 44.89 -36.53 44.89
CA ASP A 284 45.76 -37.22 45.83
C ASP A 284 46.79 -38.02 45.02
N CYS A 285 48.09 -37.75 45.23
CA CYS A 285 49.19 -38.42 44.51
C CYS A 285 49.42 -39.88 44.96
N GLY A 286 48.36 -40.56 45.38
CA GLY A 286 48.37 -41.98 45.70
C GLY A 286 48.52 -42.84 44.44
N THR A 287 49.04 -44.04 44.61
CA THR A 287 49.17 -45.03 43.52
C THR A 287 47.82 -45.63 43.17
N LEU A 288 47.38 -45.51 41.91
CA LEU A 288 46.24 -46.26 41.38
C LEU A 288 46.74 -47.64 40.95
N LYS A 289 46.03 -48.69 41.38
CA LYS A 289 46.37 -50.07 41.04
C LYS A 289 45.45 -50.55 39.93
N ASP A 290 46.02 -50.84 38.77
CA ASP A 290 45.32 -51.62 37.74
C ASP A 290 45.07 -53.04 38.29
N PRO A 291 43.82 -53.53 38.35
CA PRO A 291 43.51 -54.89 38.80
C PRO A 291 44.15 -55.99 37.95
N SER A 292 44.60 -55.68 36.74
CA SER A 292 45.12 -56.60 35.73
C SER A 292 46.63 -56.53 35.50
N ASP A 293 47.32 -55.51 36.03
CA ASP A 293 48.76 -55.30 35.90
C ASP A 293 49.46 -55.29 37.29
N SER A 294 50.74 -55.67 37.30
CA SER A 294 51.61 -55.60 38.48
C SER A 294 52.19 -54.19 38.73
N TYR A 295 52.06 -53.29 37.75
CA TYR A 295 52.47 -51.89 37.87
C TYR A 295 51.42 -51.03 38.57
N THR A 296 51.89 -50.03 39.30
CA THR A 296 51.08 -49.02 39.98
C THR A 296 51.35 -47.70 39.29
N TYR A 297 50.31 -47.09 38.71
CA TYR A 297 50.39 -45.79 38.04
C TYR A 297 49.84 -44.72 39.00
N GLY A 298 50.63 -43.70 39.31
CA GLY A 298 50.21 -42.55 40.07
C GLY A 298 49.74 -41.43 39.15
N ASP A 299 48.66 -40.75 39.55
CA ASP A 299 48.13 -39.59 38.82
C ASP A 299 49.09 -38.36 38.84
N CYS A 300 50.19 -38.45 39.59
CA CYS A 300 51.24 -37.44 39.69
C CYS A 300 52.59 -37.94 39.12
N ASP A 301 52.66 -39.11 38.49
CA ASP A 301 53.91 -39.72 38.02
C ASP A 301 54.64 -38.81 37.01
N TYR A 302 53.87 -38.04 36.24
CA TYR A 302 54.35 -37.13 35.20
C TYR A 302 54.42 -35.67 35.64
N ARG A 303 54.07 -35.36 36.90
CA ARG A 303 53.98 -33.98 37.40
C ARG A 303 55.33 -33.28 37.40
N ASP A 304 56.36 -33.96 37.88
CA ASP A 304 57.68 -33.34 38.07
C ASP A 304 58.52 -33.37 36.77
N THR A 305 58.22 -34.26 35.83
CA THR A 305 58.94 -34.43 34.56
C THR A 305 58.31 -33.66 33.41
N GLU A 306 56.97 -33.67 33.31
CA GLU A 306 56.22 -33.13 32.17
C GLU A 306 55.24 -32.02 32.59
N GLY A 307 55.09 -31.77 33.90
CA GLY A 307 54.22 -30.70 34.41
C GLY A 307 52.73 -31.02 34.32
N VAL A 308 52.37 -32.28 34.07
CA VAL A 308 50.99 -32.74 33.88
C VAL A 308 50.58 -33.76 34.93
N TYR A 309 49.28 -33.88 35.14
CA TYR A 309 48.65 -34.92 35.96
C TYR A 309 47.97 -35.93 35.05
N GLY A 310 47.93 -37.18 35.48
CA GLY A 310 47.43 -38.29 34.67
C GLY A 310 48.32 -39.52 34.79
N THR A 311 47.80 -40.65 34.30
CA THR A 311 48.50 -41.94 34.30
C THR A 311 49.08 -42.28 32.93
N GLY A 312 48.85 -41.43 31.92
CA GLY A 312 49.16 -41.74 30.51
C GLY A 312 48.23 -42.80 29.89
N GLN A 313 47.32 -43.39 30.67
CA GLN A 313 46.38 -44.41 30.22
C GLN A 313 44.94 -43.93 30.38
N SER A 314 44.23 -43.80 29.26
CA SER A 314 42.87 -43.23 29.21
C SER A 314 41.81 -44.10 29.91
N ASN A 315 42.05 -45.41 30.07
CA ASN A 315 41.23 -46.34 30.82
C ASN A 315 41.44 -46.27 32.34
N LEU A 316 42.46 -45.54 32.82
CA LEU A 316 42.80 -45.41 34.25
C LEU A 316 42.41 -44.05 34.85
N ASP A 317 41.45 -43.33 34.25
CA ASP A 317 40.85 -42.10 34.79
C ASP A 317 39.72 -42.41 35.79
N TYR A 318 40.04 -43.10 36.89
CA TYR A 318 39.04 -43.64 37.83
C TYR A 318 38.16 -42.57 38.51
N ASN A 319 38.72 -41.39 38.75
CA ASN A 319 38.01 -40.26 39.35
C ASN A 319 37.46 -39.28 38.30
N ASN A 320 37.61 -39.59 37.01
CA ASN A 320 37.19 -38.77 35.88
C ASN A 320 37.85 -37.37 35.85
N TYR A 321 39.01 -37.18 36.50
CA TYR A 321 39.65 -35.88 36.65
C TYR A 321 40.15 -35.33 35.32
N ASN A 322 40.67 -36.19 34.43
CA ASN A 322 41.12 -35.74 33.11
C ASN A 322 39.92 -35.26 32.26
N PHE A 323 38.84 -36.02 32.27
CA PHE A 323 37.60 -35.63 31.57
C PHE A 323 36.97 -34.37 32.17
N ASP A 324 36.87 -34.28 33.50
CA ASP A 324 36.26 -33.14 34.17
C ASP A 324 37.08 -31.85 33.97
N ALA A 325 38.41 -31.96 33.93
CA ALA A 325 39.30 -30.85 33.59
C ALA A 325 39.06 -30.36 32.14
N ALA A 326 38.92 -31.28 31.19
CA ALA A 326 38.58 -30.94 29.81
C ALA A 326 37.22 -30.23 29.71
N VAL A 327 36.19 -30.72 30.41
CA VAL A 327 34.87 -30.06 30.46
C VAL A 327 34.99 -28.65 31.04
N GLN A 328 35.76 -28.47 32.12
CA GLN A 328 36.00 -27.14 32.71
C GLN A 328 36.73 -26.20 31.75
N ALA A 329 37.69 -26.70 30.97
CA ALA A 329 38.37 -25.92 29.94
C ALA A 329 37.40 -25.53 28.81
N ALA A 330 36.63 -26.48 28.27
CA ALA A 330 35.64 -26.19 27.24
C ALA A 330 34.59 -25.16 27.69
N ASN A 331 34.14 -25.19 28.94
CA ASN A 331 33.15 -24.22 29.45
C ASN A 331 33.70 -22.79 29.57
N LYS A 332 35.01 -22.57 29.36
CA LYS A 332 35.63 -21.24 29.30
C LYS A 332 35.76 -20.67 27.88
N ARG A 333 35.16 -21.31 26.88
CA ARG A 333 35.28 -20.95 25.45
C ARG A 333 34.51 -19.70 25.00
N ASN A 334 33.97 -18.90 25.93
CA ASN A 334 33.31 -17.62 25.64
C ASN A 334 32.25 -17.71 24.53
N SER A 335 31.28 -18.61 24.68
CA SER A 335 30.18 -18.85 23.72
C SER A 335 30.59 -19.36 22.33
N ALA A 336 31.84 -19.78 22.13
CA ALA A 336 32.24 -20.48 20.92
C ALA A 336 31.44 -21.78 20.74
N THR A 337 30.98 -22.03 19.52
CA THR A 337 30.33 -23.30 19.16
C THR A 337 31.40 -24.38 19.10
N LEU A 338 31.20 -25.51 19.80
CA LEU A 338 32.15 -26.61 19.83
C LEU A 338 31.59 -27.84 19.14
N TYR A 339 32.35 -28.38 18.19
CA TYR A 339 32.10 -29.65 17.53
C TYR A 339 33.13 -30.66 18.01
N ALA A 340 32.67 -31.75 18.61
CA ALA A 340 33.51 -32.87 19.02
C ALA A 340 33.48 -33.94 17.94
N VAL A 341 34.64 -34.31 17.42
CA VAL A 341 34.78 -35.15 16.23
C VAL A 341 35.70 -36.33 16.54
N SER A 342 35.16 -37.53 16.53
CA SER A 342 35.94 -38.74 16.78
C SER A 342 36.63 -39.26 15.52
N THR A 343 37.80 -39.89 15.67
CA THR A 343 38.51 -40.56 14.56
C THR A 343 38.71 -42.05 14.80
N GLY A 344 38.23 -42.60 15.93
CA GLY A 344 38.16 -44.03 16.23
C GLY A 344 36.88 -44.38 17.00
N ASP A 345 36.28 -45.54 16.72
CA ASP A 345 35.00 -45.97 17.30
C ASP A 345 35.03 -45.98 18.83
N GLU A 346 36.20 -46.25 19.42
CA GLU A 346 36.40 -46.30 20.88
C GLU A 346 36.26 -44.92 21.54
N ALA A 347 36.37 -43.83 20.77
CA ALA A 347 36.21 -42.46 21.26
C ALA A 347 34.75 -41.98 21.29
N ASN A 348 33.86 -42.61 20.50
CA ASN A 348 32.51 -42.10 20.22
C ASN A 348 31.72 -41.85 21.51
N ASP A 349 31.72 -42.80 22.45
CA ASP A 349 30.98 -42.68 23.71
C ASP A 349 31.50 -41.52 24.58
N LYS A 350 32.83 -41.39 24.71
CA LYS A 350 33.45 -40.33 25.51
C LYS A 350 33.29 -38.96 24.87
N MET A 351 33.42 -38.84 23.55
CA MET A 351 33.25 -37.57 22.83
C MET A 351 31.80 -37.13 22.74
N THR A 352 30.85 -38.06 22.58
CA THR A 352 29.41 -37.77 22.71
C THR A 352 29.12 -37.23 24.09
N LYS A 353 29.56 -37.94 25.15
CA LYS A 353 29.38 -37.50 26.53
C LYS A 353 30.03 -36.13 26.76
N PHE A 354 31.21 -35.87 26.20
CA PHE A 354 31.87 -34.58 26.31
C PHE A 354 31.04 -33.45 25.70
N ALA A 355 30.57 -33.61 24.46
CA ALA A 355 29.70 -32.63 23.79
C ALA A 355 28.40 -32.37 24.56
N GLU A 356 27.80 -33.40 25.16
CA GLU A 356 26.58 -33.29 25.97
C GLU A 356 26.82 -32.74 27.39
N THR A 357 28.05 -32.79 27.92
CA THR A 357 28.33 -32.34 29.30
C THR A 357 28.70 -30.85 29.36
N ILE A 358 29.30 -30.30 28.30
CA ILE A 358 29.68 -28.89 28.25
C ILE A 358 28.44 -27.99 28.13
N ASP A 359 28.56 -26.73 28.58
CA ASP A 359 27.52 -25.70 28.55
C ASP A 359 28.07 -24.43 27.84
N PRO A 360 27.41 -23.91 26.79
CA PRO A 360 26.32 -24.55 26.03
C PRO A 360 26.69 -25.95 25.51
N HIS A 361 25.71 -26.80 25.19
CA HIS A 361 26.03 -28.12 24.64
C HIS A 361 26.78 -28.00 23.30
N GLY A 362 27.77 -28.86 23.11
CA GLY A 362 28.45 -29.05 21.84
C GLY A 362 27.64 -29.97 20.91
N THR A 363 28.16 -30.20 19.71
CA THR A 363 27.63 -31.19 18.77
C THR A 363 28.68 -32.27 18.53
N PHE A 364 28.30 -33.54 18.65
CA PHE A 364 29.17 -34.67 18.34
C PHE A 364 28.99 -35.12 16.89
N PHE A 365 30.10 -35.48 16.25
CA PHE A 365 30.13 -36.12 14.95
C PHE A 365 31.03 -37.36 14.98
N ASP A 366 30.53 -38.44 14.37
CA ASP A 366 31.27 -39.67 14.15
C ASP A 366 32.14 -39.54 12.89
N GLY A 367 33.45 -39.45 13.07
CA GLY A 367 34.44 -39.25 12.01
C GLY A 367 35.35 -40.46 11.78
N THR A 368 34.90 -41.65 12.20
CA THR A 368 35.66 -42.91 12.11
C THR A 368 35.85 -43.41 10.68
N ASP A 369 35.09 -42.84 9.74
CA ASP A 369 35.32 -42.96 8.31
C ASP A 369 35.31 -41.59 7.59
N ALA A 370 35.91 -41.56 6.40
CA ALA A 370 36.04 -40.35 5.60
C ALA A 370 34.69 -39.72 5.20
N THR A 371 33.59 -40.49 5.16
CA THR A 371 32.26 -40.00 4.78
C THR A 371 31.58 -39.32 5.95
N GLY A 372 31.61 -39.92 7.14
CA GLY A 372 31.09 -39.32 8.38
C GLY A 372 31.78 -37.99 8.71
N LEU A 373 33.11 -37.96 8.54
CA LEU A 373 33.91 -36.76 8.76
C LEU A 373 33.69 -35.67 7.69
N THR A 374 33.49 -36.06 6.43
CA THR A 374 33.09 -35.12 5.36
C THR A 374 31.70 -34.53 5.63
N ASN A 375 30.74 -35.34 6.05
CA ASN A 375 29.38 -34.89 6.35
C ASN A 375 29.34 -33.94 7.56
N ALA A 376 30.15 -34.22 8.60
CA ALA A 376 30.32 -33.35 9.75
C ALA A 376 30.82 -31.97 9.34
N PHE A 377 31.86 -31.93 8.50
CA PHE A 377 32.44 -30.70 8.00
C PHE A 377 31.56 -29.98 6.97
N ASP A 378 30.79 -30.70 6.15
CA ASP A 378 29.78 -30.10 5.28
C ASP A 378 28.64 -29.45 6.07
N ALA A 379 28.21 -30.05 7.18
CA ALA A 379 27.23 -29.43 8.08
C ALA A 379 27.77 -28.13 8.70
N ILE A 380 29.06 -28.11 9.07
CA ILE A 380 29.74 -26.90 9.61
C ILE A 380 29.88 -25.83 8.51
N VAL A 381 30.29 -26.19 7.29
CA VAL A 381 30.36 -25.28 6.14
C VAL A 381 28.97 -24.73 5.78
N GLN A 382 27.93 -25.55 5.80
CA GLN A 382 26.54 -25.11 5.58
C GLN A 382 26.06 -24.13 6.66
N GLN A 383 26.49 -24.31 7.92
CA GLN A 383 26.22 -23.32 8.96
C GLN A 383 26.95 -22.00 8.71
N ILE A 384 28.14 -22.03 8.13
CA ILE A 384 28.98 -20.83 7.92
C ILE A 384 28.66 -20.07 6.61
N THR A 385 28.10 -20.72 5.57
CA THR A 385 28.07 -20.16 4.19
C THR A 385 26.69 -19.94 3.54
N THR A 386 25.59 -20.33 4.18
CA THR A 386 24.24 -20.27 3.56
C THR A 386 23.77 -18.82 3.41
N ASN A 387 23.41 -18.42 2.18
CA ASN A 387 22.75 -17.14 1.91
C ASN A 387 21.25 -17.37 1.68
N SER A 388 20.40 -16.64 2.41
CA SER A 388 18.95 -16.68 2.22
C SER A 388 18.44 -15.35 1.64
N SER A 389 17.52 -15.40 0.68
CA SER A 389 16.96 -14.22 0.01
C SER A 389 15.47 -14.40 -0.29
N TYR A 390 14.80 -13.32 -0.71
CA TYR A 390 13.40 -13.36 -1.14
C TYR A 390 13.28 -13.35 -2.67
N GLN A 391 12.41 -14.18 -3.21
CA GLN A 391 12.14 -14.28 -4.65
C GLN A 391 10.63 -14.23 -4.93
N ASP A 392 10.27 -13.85 -6.17
CA ASP A 392 8.88 -13.84 -6.67
C ASP A 392 7.94 -13.00 -5.79
N VAL A 393 8.43 -11.86 -5.30
CA VAL A 393 7.68 -11.01 -4.39
C VAL A 393 6.51 -10.33 -5.12
N LEU A 394 5.37 -10.27 -4.45
CA LEU A 394 4.15 -9.62 -4.94
C LEU A 394 3.45 -8.91 -3.80
N ILE A 395 3.31 -7.59 -3.88
CA ILE A 395 2.46 -6.81 -3.00
C ILE A 395 1.09 -6.70 -3.64
N LYS A 396 0.02 -6.99 -2.89
CA LYS A 396 -1.36 -6.70 -3.29
C LYS A 396 -2.06 -5.89 -2.21
N ASP A 397 -2.81 -4.88 -2.61
CA ASP A 397 -3.67 -4.09 -1.74
C ASP A 397 -4.96 -3.70 -2.44
N THR A 398 -6.10 -3.84 -1.77
CA THR A 398 -7.39 -3.38 -2.30
C THR A 398 -7.87 -2.19 -1.48
N LEU A 399 -8.06 -1.02 -2.11
CA LEU A 399 -8.51 0.19 -1.42
C LEU A 399 -9.94 0.02 -0.87
N SER A 400 -10.22 0.70 0.25
CA SER A 400 -11.53 0.64 0.91
C SER A 400 -12.63 1.35 0.11
N GLY A 401 -13.89 1.19 0.54
CA GLY A 401 -14.99 2.02 0.08
C GLY A 401 -14.83 3.51 0.43
N TYR A 402 -14.00 3.83 1.42
CA TYR A 402 -13.79 5.18 1.95
C TYR A 402 -12.60 5.91 1.32
N ALA A 403 -11.81 5.23 0.49
CA ALA A 403 -10.71 5.82 -0.27
C ALA A 403 -10.97 5.70 -1.78
N VAL A 404 -10.56 6.74 -2.52
CA VAL A 404 -10.53 6.76 -3.99
C VAL A 404 -9.18 7.28 -4.46
N ASN A 405 -8.64 6.65 -5.50
CA ASN A 405 -7.45 7.13 -6.20
C ASN A 405 -7.68 8.53 -6.80
N THR A 406 -6.59 9.28 -6.96
CA THR A 406 -6.66 10.62 -7.53
C THR A 406 -5.38 10.98 -8.30
N ASP A 407 -5.46 12.03 -9.11
CA ASP A 407 -4.30 12.58 -9.83
C ASP A 407 -3.44 13.49 -8.92
N ALA A 408 -2.40 14.09 -9.48
CA ALA A 408 -1.48 14.98 -8.77
C ALA A 408 -2.16 16.18 -8.07
N ASN A 409 -3.37 16.56 -8.49
CA ASN A 409 -4.09 17.75 -8.03
C ASN A 409 -5.37 17.40 -7.26
N GLY A 410 -5.58 16.14 -6.86
CA GLY A 410 -6.81 15.72 -6.19
C GLY A 410 -8.02 15.60 -7.12
N GLY A 411 -7.81 15.56 -8.44
CA GLY A 411 -8.83 15.46 -9.48
C GLY A 411 -9.24 14.02 -9.84
N THR A 412 -9.50 13.80 -11.13
CA THR A 412 -9.92 12.51 -11.70
C THR A 412 -8.74 11.84 -12.37
N GLY A 413 -8.33 10.68 -11.89
CA GLY A 413 -7.21 9.92 -12.43
C GLY A 413 -6.55 9.07 -11.34
N SER A 414 -5.41 8.47 -11.68
CA SER A 414 -4.58 7.73 -10.73
C SER A 414 -3.14 8.17 -10.87
N LEU A 415 -2.48 8.42 -9.75
CA LEU A 415 -1.04 8.61 -9.70
C LEU A 415 -0.43 7.49 -8.87
N VAL A 416 0.30 6.59 -9.53
CA VAL A 416 1.03 5.48 -8.92
C VAL A 416 2.51 5.69 -9.17
N GLY A 417 3.33 5.43 -8.16
CA GLY A 417 4.78 5.55 -8.23
C GLY A 417 5.46 4.34 -7.59
N THR A 418 6.71 4.10 -7.99
CA THR A 418 7.57 3.11 -7.37
C THR A 418 8.93 3.73 -7.04
N SER A 419 9.56 3.23 -5.98
CA SER A 419 10.92 3.61 -5.62
C SER A 419 11.65 2.45 -4.96
N ALA A 420 12.98 2.49 -4.95
CA ALA A 420 13.80 1.56 -4.19
C ALA A 420 14.95 2.30 -3.53
N HIS A 421 15.15 2.07 -2.23
CA HIS A 421 16.20 2.73 -1.44
C HIS A 421 17.00 1.72 -0.64
N LYS A 422 18.30 1.95 -0.45
CA LYS A 422 19.11 1.18 0.50
C LYS A 422 18.87 1.64 1.93
N ALA A 423 19.34 0.86 2.90
CA ALA A 423 19.32 1.20 4.33
C ALA A 423 19.95 2.56 4.69
N ASP A 424 20.92 3.05 3.91
CA ASP A 424 21.54 4.38 4.09
C ASP A 424 20.74 5.53 3.49
N GLY A 425 19.58 5.24 2.89
CA GLY A 425 18.70 6.20 2.22
C GLY A 425 19.06 6.49 0.76
N SER A 426 20.10 5.85 0.19
CA SER A 426 20.44 6.05 -1.22
C SER A 426 19.37 5.48 -2.16
N ASP A 427 18.95 6.30 -3.14
CA ASP A 427 18.01 5.91 -4.18
C ASP A 427 18.70 4.99 -5.21
N VAL A 428 18.18 3.78 -5.34
CA VAL A 428 18.65 2.75 -6.27
C VAL A 428 17.58 2.32 -7.27
N THR A 429 16.48 3.06 -7.37
CA THR A 429 15.32 2.75 -8.24
C THR A 429 15.74 2.46 -9.68
N GLN A 430 16.73 3.19 -10.19
CA GLN A 430 17.22 3.09 -11.56
C GLN A 430 18.53 2.31 -11.70
N THR A 431 19.08 1.76 -10.62
CA THR A 431 20.37 1.06 -10.64
C THR A 431 20.25 -0.39 -10.22
N ASP A 432 19.42 -0.67 -9.22
CA ASP A 432 19.17 -2.01 -8.71
C ASP A 432 18.46 -2.91 -9.74
N ALA A 433 18.87 -4.17 -9.83
CA ALA A 433 18.37 -5.08 -10.85
C ALA A 433 16.90 -5.46 -10.64
N ALA A 434 16.51 -5.75 -9.40
CA ALA A 434 15.12 -6.06 -9.06
C ALA A 434 14.23 -4.82 -9.17
N ALA A 435 14.73 -3.64 -8.77
CA ALA A 435 13.99 -2.39 -8.90
C ALA A 435 13.67 -2.04 -10.36
N LYS A 436 14.60 -2.31 -11.29
CA LYS A 436 14.36 -2.12 -12.73
C LYS A 436 13.31 -3.07 -13.30
N ALA A 437 13.18 -4.26 -12.70
CA ALA A 437 12.28 -5.30 -13.17
C ALA A 437 10.87 -5.18 -12.58
N MET A 438 10.70 -4.49 -11.45
CA MET A 438 9.41 -4.36 -10.78
C MET A 438 8.41 -3.57 -11.64
N THR A 439 7.16 -3.96 -11.57
CA THR A 439 6.05 -3.27 -12.25
C THR A 439 4.95 -2.99 -11.25
N ALA A 440 4.43 -1.76 -11.26
CA ALA A 440 3.26 -1.40 -10.47
C ALA A 440 2.04 -1.24 -11.36
N ASP A 441 0.92 -1.77 -10.92
CA ASP A 441 -0.37 -1.66 -11.60
C ASP A 441 -1.46 -1.27 -10.63
N TYR A 442 -2.45 -0.52 -11.11
CA TYR A 442 -3.65 -0.19 -10.36
C TYR A 442 -4.88 -0.32 -11.24
N ASP A 443 -5.79 -1.20 -10.84
CA ASP A 443 -7.08 -1.37 -11.49
C ASP A 443 -8.17 -0.54 -10.78
N PRO A 444 -8.71 0.52 -11.40
CA PRO A 444 -9.75 1.35 -10.80
C PRO A 444 -11.09 0.64 -10.59
N GLN A 445 -11.38 -0.45 -11.31
CA GLN A 445 -12.63 -1.19 -11.18
C GLN A 445 -12.64 -2.06 -9.93
N THR A 446 -11.55 -2.80 -9.71
CA THR A 446 -11.36 -3.65 -8.52
C THR A 446 -10.75 -2.90 -7.35
N LYS A 447 -10.25 -1.69 -7.58
CA LYS A 447 -9.47 -0.86 -6.64
C LYS A 447 -8.21 -1.55 -6.13
N GLN A 448 -7.64 -2.46 -6.92
CA GLN A 448 -6.48 -3.26 -6.54
C GLN A 448 -5.19 -2.59 -7.02
N LEU A 449 -4.27 -2.34 -6.09
CA LEU A 449 -2.90 -1.91 -6.31
C LEU A 449 -1.98 -3.13 -6.20
N GLU A 450 -1.07 -3.30 -7.16
CA GLU A 450 -0.07 -4.36 -7.13
C GLU A 450 1.34 -3.82 -7.38
N LEU A 451 2.33 -4.39 -6.68
CA LEU A 451 3.74 -4.31 -7.05
C LEU A 451 4.23 -5.72 -7.33
N ASN A 452 4.54 -5.99 -8.60
CA ASN A 452 4.88 -7.32 -9.08
C ASN A 452 6.35 -7.39 -9.52
N PHE A 453 7.07 -8.37 -8.97
CA PHE A 453 8.40 -8.73 -9.43
C PHE A 453 8.30 -9.96 -10.35
N PRO A 454 8.84 -9.91 -11.59
CA PRO A 454 8.75 -11.03 -12.53
C PRO A 454 9.28 -12.34 -11.95
N LYS A 455 8.71 -13.47 -12.38
CA LYS A 455 9.13 -14.80 -11.92
C LYS A 455 10.65 -14.99 -12.07
N GLY A 456 11.30 -15.47 -11.02
CA GLY A 456 12.75 -15.65 -10.90
C GLY A 456 13.47 -14.45 -10.27
N THR A 457 12.81 -13.30 -10.09
CA THR A 457 13.45 -12.09 -9.56
C THR A 457 13.72 -12.24 -8.07
N VAL A 458 14.98 -12.11 -7.68
CA VAL A 458 15.45 -12.09 -6.30
C VAL A 458 15.62 -10.65 -5.85
N LEU A 459 15.09 -10.29 -4.68
CA LEU A 459 15.24 -8.95 -4.11
C LEU A 459 16.68 -8.75 -3.62
N SER A 460 17.23 -7.56 -3.88
CA SER A 460 18.57 -7.22 -3.42
C SER A 460 18.62 -7.06 -1.90
N PRO A 461 19.71 -7.48 -1.25
CA PRO A 461 19.85 -7.35 0.19
C PRO A 461 19.77 -5.91 0.67
N ASP A 462 19.12 -5.69 1.82
CA ASP A 462 19.01 -4.37 2.47
C ASP A 462 18.41 -3.25 1.58
N VAL A 463 17.71 -3.60 0.50
CA VAL A 463 16.99 -2.66 -0.36
C VAL A 463 15.49 -2.73 -0.05
N THR A 464 14.89 -1.58 0.27
CA THR A 464 13.46 -1.41 0.45
C THR A 464 12.81 -0.94 -0.85
N TYR A 465 11.87 -1.73 -1.36
CA TYR A 465 11.08 -1.45 -2.54
C TYR A 465 9.71 -0.95 -2.13
N THR A 466 9.28 0.17 -2.70
CA THR A 466 8.04 0.85 -2.34
C THR A 466 7.14 0.99 -3.56
N VAL A 467 5.86 0.69 -3.40
CA VAL A 467 4.79 1.15 -4.29
C VAL A 467 3.96 2.20 -3.56
N SER A 468 3.61 3.28 -4.26
CA SER A 468 2.80 4.36 -3.69
C SER A 468 1.67 4.75 -4.61
N ILE A 469 0.50 5.08 -4.05
CA ILE A 469 -0.65 5.62 -4.78
C ILE A 469 -1.19 6.87 -4.10
N MET A 470 -1.53 7.88 -4.90
CA MET A 470 -2.22 9.07 -4.39
C MET A 470 -3.71 8.81 -4.26
N LEU A 471 -4.27 9.13 -3.10
CA LEU A 471 -5.68 8.93 -2.79
C LEU A 471 -6.30 10.09 -2.01
N LYS A 472 -7.63 10.12 -1.99
CA LYS A 472 -8.44 11.05 -1.19
C LYS A 472 -9.64 10.32 -0.58
N PRO A 473 -10.26 10.84 0.49
CA PRO A 473 -11.48 10.26 1.02
C PRO A 473 -12.63 10.31 -0.01
N SER A 474 -13.44 9.25 -0.05
CA SER A 474 -14.58 9.13 -0.96
C SER A 474 -15.81 9.89 -0.45
N ASP A 475 -16.81 10.11 -1.32
CA ASP A 475 -18.11 10.68 -0.91
C ASP A 475 -18.73 9.89 0.26
N ALA A 476 -18.63 8.55 0.22
CA ALA A 476 -19.13 7.68 1.28
C ALA A 476 -18.41 7.91 2.63
N ALA A 477 -17.14 8.32 2.63
CA ALA A 477 -16.41 8.65 3.86
C ALA A 477 -16.95 9.93 4.51
N TYR A 478 -17.22 10.95 3.69
CA TYR A 478 -17.83 12.19 4.18
C TYR A 478 -19.27 11.95 4.67
N GLU A 479 -20.08 11.21 3.91
CA GLU A 479 -21.44 10.83 4.30
C GLU A 479 -21.45 10.08 5.62
N TYR A 480 -20.64 9.03 5.75
CA TYR A 480 -20.52 8.28 7.00
C TYR A 480 -20.20 9.20 8.18
N PHE A 481 -19.17 10.03 8.05
CA PHE A 481 -18.72 10.90 9.13
C PHE A 481 -19.79 11.94 9.52
N ILE A 482 -20.53 12.49 8.56
CA ILE A 482 -21.64 13.42 8.79
C ILE A 482 -22.79 12.71 9.53
N ASP A 483 -23.21 11.55 9.03
CA ASP A 483 -24.34 10.79 9.58
C ASP A 483 -24.05 10.25 10.99
N HIS A 484 -22.78 9.99 11.29
CA HIS A 484 -22.31 9.55 12.61
C HIS A 484 -21.82 10.69 13.50
N SER A 485 -22.30 11.91 13.27
CA SER A 485 -22.04 13.09 14.12
C SER A 485 -20.55 13.37 14.37
N GLY A 486 -19.70 13.09 13.39
CA GLY A 486 -18.25 13.29 13.45
C GLY A 486 -17.46 12.15 14.08
N ALA A 487 -18.04 10.95 14.20
CA ALA A 487 -17.33 9.76 14.63
C ALA A 487 -16.73 8.99 13.44
N TYR A 488 -15.53 8.44 13.64
CA TYR A 488 -14.89 7.52 12.70
C TYR A 488 -15.12 6.06 13.12
N PRO A 489 -15.17 5.11 12.16
CA PRO A 489 -15.41 3.71 12.46
C PRO A 489 -14.18 2.98 13.01
N SER A 490 -12.97 3.50 12.73
CA SER A 490 -11.72 2.78 12.96
C SER A 490 -10.65 3.67 13.57
N VAL A 491 -9.56 3.03 14.03
CA VAL A 491 -8.33 3.66 14.51
C VAL A 491 -7.17 3.05 13.73
N GLY A 492 -6.24 3.87 13.23
CA GLY A 492 -5.09 3.36 12.48
C GLY A 492 -4.17 2.51 13.34
N ASP A 493 -3.66 1.43 12.75
CA ASP A 493 -2.69 0.54 13.39
C ASP A 493 -1.37 1.30 13.67
N GLN A 494 -0.55 0.81 14.61
CA GLN A 494 0.69 1.51 14.98
C GLN A 494 1.70 1.50 13.83
N GLY A 495 2.55 2.54 13.73
CA GLY A 495 3.61 2.61 12.72
C GLY A 495 3.11 2.91 11.30
N THR A 496 1.86 3.35 11.13
CA THR A 496 1.23 3.62 9.83
C THR A 496 1.36 5.07 9.33
N ASP A 497 2.19 5.88 9.99
CA ASP A 497 2.50 7.26 9.56
C ASP A 497 3.79 7.35 8.77
N ALA A 498 3.79 8.06 7.65
CA ALA A 498 5.03 8.50 7.01
C ALA A 498 5.88 9.33 7.99
N GLU A 499 7.20 9.40 7.73
CA GLU A 499 8.08 10.26 8.52
C GLU A 499 7.55 11.71 8.52
N GLY A 500 7.57 12.35 9.69
CA GLY A 500 7.03 13.69 9.90
C GLY A 500 5.49 13.80 9.88
N ASN A 501 4.75 12.69 9.78
CA ASN A 501 3.30 12.66 9.84
C ASN A 501 2.80 12.04 11.16
N ALA A 502 1.59 12.41 11.56
CA ALA A 502 0.93 11.90 12.77
C ALA A 502 -0.60 11.86 12.59
N THR A 503 -1.03 11.41 11.41
CA THR A 503 -2.43 11.37 10.98
C THR A 503 -3.03 9.97 11.08
N SER A 504 -2.24 8.91 11.21
CA SER A 504 -2.75 7.53 11.13
C SER A 504 -2.59 6.76 12.44
N SER A 505 -1.38 6.61 12.94
CA SER A 505 -1.06 5.66 14.03
C SER A 505 -1.80 6.04 15.31
N GLY A 506 -2.69 5.15 15.77
CA GLY A 506 -3.52 5.40 16.95
C GLY A 506 -4.51 6.55 16.80
N LYS A 507 -4.74 7.05 15.57
CA LYS A 507 -5.68 8.13 15.27
C LYS A 507 -6.99 7.57 14.74
N PRO A 508 -8.14 8.18 15.06
CA PRO A 508 -9.41 7.78 14.49
C PRO A 508 -9.48 8.16 13.01
N GLY A 509 -10.04 7.30 12.18
CA GLY A 509 -10.18 7.55 10.73
C GLY A 509 -10.86 6.38 10.00
N PHE A 510 -10.84 6.44 8.67
CA PHE A 510 -11.29 5.36 7.80
C PHE A 510 -10.10 4.57 7.27
N TYR A 511 -10.10 3.23 7.37
CA TYR A 511 -9.02 2.45 6.78
C TYR A 511 -8.89 2.76 5.28
N ALA A 512 -7.65 2.96 4.82
CA ALA A 512 -7.36 3.23 3.40
C ALA A 512 -7.62 2.00 2.53
N ASN A 513 -7.51 0.80 3.11
CA ASN A 513 -7.75 -0.48 2.45
C ASN A 513 -9.02 -1.19 2.94
N ALA A 514 -9.53 -2.04 2.07
CA ALA A 514 -10.65 -2.91 2.36
C ALA A 514 -10.27 -3.93 3.43
N ASP A 515 -11.24 -4.27 4.25
CA ASP A 515 -11.17 -5.47 5.08
C ASP A 515 -11.63 -6.67 4.25
N VAL A 516 -11.06 -7.84 4.54
CA VAL A 516 -11.64 -9.12 4.10
C VAL A 516 -12.66 -9.61 5.13
N ALA A 517 -13.47 -10.60 4.77
CA ALA A 517 -14.66 -11.02 5.53
C ALA A 517 -14.36 -11.47 6.98
N ASP A 518 -13.12 -11.85 7.29
CA ASP A 518 -12.67 -12.25 8.63
C ASP A 518 -12.16 -11.07 9.49
N GLY A 519 -12.20 -9.84 8.97
CA GLY A 519 -11.73 -8.63 9.64
C GLY A 519 -10.22 -8.38 9.54
N SER A 520 -9.48 -9.22 8.80
CA SER A 520 -8.09 -8.97 8.47
C SER A 520 -7.95 -8.02 7.27
N THR A 521 -6.72 -7.56 7.04
CA THR A 521 -6.40 -6.62 5.96
C THR A 521 -6.44 -7.32 4.59
N SER A 522 -6.92 -6.60 3.57
CA SER A 522 -6.77 -7.04 2.17
C SER A 522 -5.32 -6.89 1.67
N ALA A 523 -4.49 -6.11 2.37
CA ALA A 523 -3.13 -5.81 1.96
C ALA A 523 -2.16 -6.90 2.41
N LYS A 524 -1.52 -7.58 1.47
CA LYS A 524 -0.59 -8.68 1.74
C LYS A 524 0.67 -8.59 0.88
N VAL A 525 1.78 -9.06 1.45
CA VAL A 525 3.00 -9.38 0.70
C VAL A 525 3.07 -10.88 0.52
N TYR A 526 3.22 -11.33 -0.71
CA TYR A 526 3.50 -12.71 -1.07
C TYR A 526 4.97 -12.83 -1.44
N TYR A 527 5.61 -13.91 -1.04
CA TYR A 527 7.04 -14.11 -1.24
C TYR A 527 7.40 -15.59 -1.23
N LYS A 528 8.56 -15.92 -1.79
CA LYS A 528 9.24 -17.20 -1.58
C LYS A 528 10.60 -16.92 -0.96
N THR A 529 11.10 -17.86 -0.17
CA THR A 529 12.48 -17.84 0.33
C THR A 529 13.37 -18.66 -0.61
N VAL A 530 14.57 -18.17 -0.87
CA VAL A 530 15.60 -18.89 -1.62
C VAL A 530 16.77 -19.11 -0.69
N THR A 531 17.12 -20.37 -0.49
CA THR A 531 18.29 -20.77 0.29
C THR A 531 19.37 -21.25 -0.67
N GLN A 532 20.52 -20.58 -0.67
CA GLN A 532 21.64 -20.91 -1.52
C GLN A 532 22.87 -21.27 -0.69
N VAL A 533 23.31 -22.52 -0.84
CA VAL A 533 24.60 -23.02 -0.36
C VAL A 533 25.58 -22.92 -1.52
N GLU A 534 26.79 -22.43 -1.24
CA GLU A 534 27.82 -22.25 -2.27
C GLU A 534 28.17 -23.61 -2.91
N GLY A 535 28.03 -23.73 -4.23
CA GLY A 535 28.25 -24.97 -4.98
C GLY A 535 27.03 -25.89 -5.14
N GLN A 536 25.85 -25.52 -4.61
CA GLN A 536 24.59 -26.26 -4.80
C GLN A 536 23.54 -25.43 -5.57
N ASP A 537 22.58 -26.14 -6.17
CA ASP A 537 21.41 -25.49 -6.77
C ASP A 537 20.56 -24.80 -5.69
N PRO A 538 20.06 -23.58 -5.93
CA PRO A 538 19.25 -22.86 -4.97
C PRO A 538 17.93 -23.58 -4.71
N VAL A 539 17.57 -23.72 -3.43
CA VAL A 539 16.28 -24.29 -3.01
C VAL A 539 15.29 -23.15 -2.83
N VAL A 540 14.15 -23.21 -3.54
CA VAL A 540 13.09 -22.20 -3.48
C VAL A 540 11.89 -22.77 -2.74
N SER A 541 11.38 -22.06 -1.75
CA SER A 541 10.20 -22.47 -0.99
C SER A 541 8.90 -22.39 -1.80
N GLU A 542 7.84 -23.02 -1.27
CA GLU A 542 6.48 -22.67 -1.63
C GLU A 542 6.16 -21.20 -1.31
N GLN A 543 5.14 -20.64 -1.96
CA GLN A 543 4.73 -19.26 -1.74
C GLN A 543 4.14 -19.06 -0.33
N LYS A 544 4.70 -18.11 0.40
CA LYS A 544 4.25 -17.64 1.72
C LYS A 544 3.59 -16.26 1.60
N SER A 545 2.95 -15.81 2.68
CA SER A 545 2.34 -14.47 2.75
C SER A 545 2.39 -13.85 4.13
N SER A 546 2.43 -12.52 4.19
CA SER A 546 2.30 -11.74 5.42
C SER A 546 1.39 -10.52 5.23
N ASP A 547 0.82 -10.03 6.33
CA ASP A 547 -0.25 -9.02 6.35
C ASP A 547 0.31 -7.64 6.69
N TYR A 548 -0.14 -6.62 5.94
CA TYR A 548 0.21 -5.23 6.25
C TYR A 548 -0.73 -4.60 7.28
N ASP A 549 -0.16 -3.76 8.15
CA ASP A 549 -0.91 -2.86 9.03
C ASP A 549 -1.82 -1.89 8.26
N ARG A 550 -2.89 -1.41 8.91
CA ARG A 550 -3.96 -0.63 8.26
C ARG A 550 -3.87 0.86 8.61
N PRO A 551 -3.41 1.72 7.69
CA PRO A 551 -3.48 3.16 7.88
C PRO A 551 -4.90 3.69 7.75
N VAL A 552 -5.18 4.85 8.35
CA VAL A 552 -6.47 5.53 8.25
C VAL A 552 -6.38 6.91 7.62
N VAL A 553 -7.37 7.28 6.81
CA VAL A 553 -7.57 8.65 6.28
C VAL A 553 -8.67 9.38 7.04
N GLN A 554 -8.53 10.69 7.17
CA GLN A 554 -9.54 11.58 7.76
C GLN A 554 -10.20 12.46 6.70
N VAL A 555 -11.39 12.94 7.06
CA VAL A 555 -12.17 13.91 6.30
C VAL A 555 -12.12 15.28 6.95
N ASN A 556 -11.96 16.32 6.14
CA ASN A 556 -12.14 17.70 6.57
C ASN A 556 -13.44 18.24 5.93
N VAL A 557 -14.53 18.18 6.67
CA VAL A 557 -15.89 18.36 6.13
C VAL A 557 -16.17 19.84 5.81
N PRO A 558 -16.44 20.20 4.55
CA PRO A 558 -16.89 21.54 4.20
C PRO A 558 -18.38 21.78 4.51
N SER A 559 -18.78 23.05 4.48
CA SER A 559 -20.17 23.46 4.57
C SER A 559 -20.56 24.41 3.43
N LEU A 560 -21.81 24.28 2.97
CA LEU A 560 -22.39 25.13 1.94
C LEU A 560 -23.69 25.77 2.46
N THR A 561 -23.79 27.08 2.27
CA THR A 561 -24.99 27.88 2.57
C THR A 561 -25.50 28.50 1.28
N LEU A 562 -26.79 28.30 0.95
CA LEU A 562 -27.43 28.94 -0.19
C LEU A 562 -28.29 30.11 0.29
N THR A 563 -28.14 31.27 -0.37
CA THR A 563 -28.85 32.50 -0.02
C THR A 563 -29.66 32.98 -1.22
N LYS A 564 -30.96 33.20 -1.01
CA LYS A 564 -31.82 33.87 -1.98
C LYS A 564 -31.82 35.35 -1.65
N ALA A 565 -31.47 36.18 -2.62
CA ALA A 565 -31.65 37.61 -2.57
C ALA A 565 -32.73 38.05 -3.57
N VAL A 566 -33.55 39.01 -3.18
CA VAL A 566 -34.62 39.56 -3.99
C VAL A 566 -34.55 41.08 -3.92
N ASP A 567 -34.30 41.71 -5.05
CA ASP A 567 -34.31 43.16 -5.21
C ASP A 567 -35.69 43.62 -5.69
N ASN A 568 -36.41 44.28 -4.79
CA ASN A 568 -37.77 44.78 -4.99
C ASN A 568 -37.81 46.27 -5.33
N ALA A 569 -36.71 46.88 -5.81
CA ALA A 569 -36.66 48.32 -6.12
C ALA A 569 -37.80 48.79 -7.03
N ASN A 570 -38.17 47.97 -8.03
CA ASN A 570 -39.28 48.26 -8.95
C ASN A 570 -40.63 47.68 -8.49
N ALA A 571 -40.63 46.66 -7.65
CA ALA A 571 -41.85 45.95 -7.24
C ALA A 571 -42.56 46.57 -6.03
N GLY A 572 -41.81 47.24 -5.14
CA GLY A 572 -42.38 47.86 -3.94
C GLY A 572 -43.20 46.87 -3.10
N THR A 573 -44.44 47.24 -2.75
CA THR A 573 -45.36 46.41 -1.96
C THR A 573 -45.85 45.16 -2.68
N TYR A 574 -45.69 45.09 -4.01
CA TYR A 574 -46.03 43.91 -4.81
C TYR A 574 -44.86 42.92 -4.90
N GLY A 575 -43.73 43.23 -4.25
CA GLY A 575 -42.51 42.44 -4.32
C GLY A 575 -42.60 41.05 -3.70
N ALA A 576 -41.84 40.14 -4.28
CA ALA A 576 -41.63 38.78 -3.79
C ALA A 576 -40.77 38.77 -2.53
N LYS A 577 -40.84 37.66 -1.81
CA LYS A 577 -39.98 37.33 -0.68
C LYS A 577 -38.94 36.29 -1.10
N PRO A 578 -37.77 36.23 -0.45
CA PRO A 578 -36.81 35.15 -0.69
C PRO A 578 -37.41 33.73 -0.58
N SER A 579 -38.37 33.53 0.32
CA SER A 579 -39.11 32.26 0.50
C SER A 579 -40.06 31.88 -0.66
N ASP A 580 -40.26 32.76 -1.65
CA ASP A 580 -41.02 32.44 -2.87
C ASP A 580 -40.19 31.60 -3.85
N TRP A 581 -38.92 31.36 -3.55
CA TRP A 581 -38.04 30.45 -4.28
C TRP A 581 -37.54 29.30 -3.40
N ALA A 582 -37.21 28.20 -4.05
CA ALA A 582 -36.45 27.10 -3.49
C ALA A 582 -35.09 27.03 -4.18
N LEU A 583 -34.04 26.78 -3.40
CA LEU A 583 -32.66 26.69 -3.85
C LEU A 583 -32.18 25.25 -3.79
N SER A 584 -31.28 24.87 -4.69
CA SER A 584 -30.59 23.58 -4.64
C SER A 584 -29.12 23.72 -5.05
N ALA A 585 -28.30 22.82 -4.53
CA ALA A 585 -26.91 22.64 -4.91
C ALA A 585 -26.63 21.14 -4.91
N THR A 586 -26.51 20.54 -6.09
CA THR A 586 -26.43 19.07 -6.23
C THR A 586 -25.23 18.62 -7.05
N LYS A 587 -24.71 17.43 -6.73
CA LYS A 587 -23.72 16.70 -7.54
C LYS A 587 -24.22 15.28 -7.81
N ASN A 588 -23.46 14.48 -8.56
CA ASN A 588 -23.80 13.10 -8.91
C ASN A 588 -25.19 13.00 -9.57
N ASN A 589 -25.45 13.84 -10.57
CA ASN A 589 -26.72 13.93 -11.29
C ASN A 589 -27.95 14.18 -10.39
N GLY A 590 -27.78 14.96 -9.32
CA GLY A 590 -28.86 15.30 -8.40
C GLY A 590 -28.97 14.40 -7.17
N ALA A 591 -28.23 13.27 -7.13
CA ALA A 591 -28.36 12.28 -6.06
C ALA A 591 -27.84 12.78 -4.70
N TYR A 592 -26.87 13.71 -4.69
CA TYR A 592 -26.24 14.20 -3.46
C TYR A 592 -26.23 15.73 -3.40
N GLY A 593 -26.38 16.29 -2.20
CA GLY A 593 -26.30 17.74 -1.95
C GLY A 593 -27.53 18.34 -1.28
N ILE A 594 -27.64 19.67 -1.37
CA ILE A 594 -28.81 20.41 -0.91
C ILE A 594 -29.90 20.25 -1.97
N GLN A 595 -30.90 19.44 -1.63
CA GLN A 595 -32.10 19.29 -2.45
C GLN A 595 -32.95 20.56 -2.43
N SER A 596 -33.99 20.63 -3.25
CA SER A 596 -34.88 21.81 -3.34
C SER A 596 -35.40 22.23 -1.95
N GLN A 597 -34.82 23.31 -1.42
CA GLN A 597 -35.09 23.81 -0.07
C GLN A 597 -35.50 25.27 -0.12
N VAL A 598 -36.59 25.58 0.57
CA VAL A 598 -37.07 26.95 0.74
C VAL A 598 -36.23 27.61 1.84
N PRO A 599 -35.62 28.79 1.59
CA PRO A 599 -34.91 29.53 2.62
C PRO A 599 -35.82 29.85 3.81
N ALA A 600 -35.36 29.52 5.01
CA ALA A 600 -36.12 29.69 6.26
C ALA A 600 -35.33 30.40 7.37
N GLY A 601 -34.09 30.84 7.09
CA GLY A 601 -33.28 31.61 8.04
C GLY A 601 -33.84 33.00 8.33
N GLN A 602 -33.10 33.79 9.10
CA GLN A 602 -33.47 35.18 9.37
C GLN A 602 -33.48 36.00 8.07
N THR A 603 -34.53 36.81 7.87
CA THR A 603 -34.57 37.77 6.77
C THR A 603 -33.75 39.00 7.11
N THR A 604 -32.81 39.37 6.23
CA THR A 604 -32.05 40.62 6.31
C THR A 604 -32.44 41.54 5.16
N ALA A 605 -32.43 42.85 5.37
CA ALA A 605 -32.75 43.84 4.34
C ALA A 605 -31.64 44.90 4.21
N GLU A 606 -31.28 45.21 2.98
CA GLU A 606 -30.36 46.29 2.61
C GLU A 606 -31.00 47.10 1.48
N GLY A 607 -31.54 48.27 1.80
CA GLY A 607 -32.38 49.03 0.87
C GLY A 607 -33.61 48.22 0.44
N ALA A 608 -33.79 48.05 -0.88
CA ALA A 608 -34.88 47.25 -1.45
C ALA A 608 -34.54 45.75 -1.60
N VAL A 609 -33.31 45.36 -1.26
CA VAL A 609 -32.86 43.96 -1.37
C VAL A 609 -33.13 43.24 -0.07
N THR A 610 -33.89 42.16 -0.14
CA THR A 610 -34.12 41.24 0.99
C THR A 610 -33.38 39.93 0.75
N ARG A 611 -32.81 39.35 1.80
CA ARG A 611 -32.05 38.09 1.74
C ARG A 611 -32.54 37.10 2.78
N GLN A 612 -32.50 35.82 2.44
CA GLN A 612 -32.75 34.72 3.35
C GLN A 612 -31.97 33.49 2.91
N SER A 613 -31.45 32.72 3.87
CA SER A 613 -30.59 31.57 3.60
C SER A 613 -31.24 30.26 4.01
N VAL A 614 -30.86 29.18 3.32
CA VAL A 614 -31.00 27.81 3.84
C VAL A 614 -29.98 27.61 4.97
N ALA A 615 -30.22 26.65 5.86
CA ALA A 615 -29.27 26.35 6.92
C ALA A 615 -27.93 25.85 6.35
N PRO A 616 -26.78 26.20 6.96
CA PRO A 616 -25.49 25.65 6.56
C PRO A 616 -25.53 24.12 6.54
N THR A 617 -25.24 23.54 5.38
CA THR A 617 -25.30 22.08 5.18
C THR A 617 -23.89 21.54 5.03
N LYS A 618 -23.52 20.57 5.87
CA LYS A 618 -22.26 19.83 5.74
C LYS A 618 -22.35 18.87 4.56
N LEU A 619 -21.32 18.84 3.73
CA LEU A 619 -21.33 18.09 2.47
C LEU A 619 -19.95 17.49 2.19
N ALA A 620 -19.90 16.47 1.33
CA ALA A 620 -18.66 16.01 0.71
C ALA A 620 -18.11 17.05 -0.29
N PRO A 621 -16.79 17.24 -0.43
CA PRO A 621 -16.20 18.16 -1.40
C PRO A 621 -16.50 17.73 -2.85
N GLY A 622 -16.36 18.67 -3.78
CA GLY A 622 -16.52 18.42 -5.21
C GLY A 622 -17.34 19.48 -5.93
N THR A 623 -17.67 19.22 -7.19
CA THR A 623 -18.37 20.18 -8.04
C THR A 623 -19.90 20.08 -7.89
N TYR A 624 -20.51 21.17 -7.45
CA TYR A 624 -21.96 21.29 -7.28
C TYR A 624 -22.58 22.13 -8.39
N THR A 625 -23.74 21.70 -8.87
CA THR A 625 -24.62 22.45 -9.77
C THR A 625 -25.63 23.23 -8.93
N LEU A 626 -25.62 24.55 -9.08
CA LEU A 626 -26.47 25.49 -8.36
C LEU A 626 -27.73 25.76 -9.18
N SER A 627 -28.89 25.78 -8.52
CA SER A 627 -30.16 26.05 -9.18
C SER A 627 -31.15 26.75 -8.24
N GLU A 628 -32.03 27.56 -8.84
CA GLU A 628 -33.19 28.12 -8.17
C GLU A 628 -34.47 27.80 -8.94
N THR A 629 -35.57 27.62 -8.21
CA THR A 629 -36.89 27.34 -8.77
C THR A 629 -37.95 28.08 -7.97
N ALA A 630 -39.11 28.35 -8.58
CA ALA A 630 -40.24 28.90 -7.83
C ALA A 630 -40.69 27.89 -6.75
N ASN A 631 -40.96 28.39 -5.54
CA ASN A 631 -41.53 27.58 -4.47
C ASN A 631 -42.98 27.22 -4.84
N LEU A 632 -43.25 25.94 -5.04
CA LEU A 632 -44.58 25.43 -5.42
C LEU A 632 -45.66 25.67 -4.36
N GLN A 633 -45.27 25.95 -3.11
CA GLN A 633 -46.19 26.28 -2.02
C GLN A 633 -46.45 27.79 -1.91
N SER A 634 -45.71 28.63 -2.64
CA SER A 634 -45.95 30.06 -2.65
C SER A 634 -47.24 30.40 -3.39
N THR A 635 -47.96 31.41 -2.88
CA THR A 635 -49.12 32.01 -3.55
C THR A 635 -48.73 33.23 -4.40
N TYR A 636 -47.43 33.53 -4.48
CA TYR A 636 -46.92 34.62 -5.27
C TYR A 636 -47.20 34.40 -6.76
N ARG A 637 -47.60 35.45 -7.47
CA ARG A 637 -48.12 35.34 -8.84
C ARG A 637 -47.45 36.28 -9.84
N TYR A 638 -46.34 36.89 -9.47
CA TYR A 638 -45.66 37.91 -10.27
C TYR A 638 -44.23 37.49 -10.61
N PHE A 639 -43.98 36.19 -10.74
CA PHE A 639 -42.64 35.65 -11.02
C PHE A 639 -42.09 36.10 -12.38
N GLY A 640 -42.96 36.31 -13.39
CA GLY A 640 -42.54 36.80 -14.71
C GLY A 640 -41.93 38.21 -14.70
N GLY A 641 -42.07 38.94 -13.59
CA GLY A 641 -41.48 40.27 -13.41
C GLY A 641 -40.04 40.26 -12.89
N TYR A 642 -39.44 39.11 -12.60
CA TYR A 642 -38.07 39.04 -12.10
C TYR A 642 -37.09 38.51 -13.16
N SER A 643 -35.90 39.07 -13.16
CA SER A 643 -34.73 38.50 -13.83
C SER A 643 -33.85 37.80 -12.80
N ALA A 644 -33.52 36.53 -13.05
CA ALA A 644 -32.54 35.82 -12.24
C ALA A 644 -31.12 36.26 -12.58
N GLY A 645 -30.35 36.63 -11.57
CA GLY A 645 -28.92 36.93 -11.70
C GLY A 645 -28.06 35.66 -11.71
N ASP A 646 -26.77 35.85 -11.96
CA ASP A 646 -25.78 34.78 -11.80
C ASP A 646 -25.50 34.51 -10.31
N TRP A 647 -25.11 33.27 -10.01
CA TRP A 647 -24.70 32.88 -8.67
C TRP A 647 -23.35 33.50 -8.32
N SER A 648 -23.24 34.02 -7.10
CA SER A 648 -21.99 34.54 -6.53
C SER A 648 -21.69 33.78 -5.25
N CYS A 649 -20.50 33.16 -5.17
CA CYS A 649 -20.09 32.39 -4.00
C CYS A 649 -18.89 33.04 -3.31
N THR A 650 -18.89 33.04 -1.98
CA THR A 650 -17.79 33.55 -1.14
C THR A 650 -17.47 32.57 -0.03
N ASP A 651 -16.20 32.46 0.33
CA ASP A 651 -15.77 31.74 1.54
C ASP A 651 -16.05 32.55 2.82
N ASP A 652 -15.72 31.98 3.98
CA ASP A 652 -15.88 32.59 5.29
C ASP A 652 -14.99 33.83 5.54
N ARG A 653 -13.98 34.06 4.68
CA ARG A 653 -13.13 35.25 4.69
C ARG A 653 -13.63 36.33 3.73
N GLY A 654 -14.72 36.05 3.01
CA GLY A 654 -15.28 36.93 1.99
C GLY A 654 -14.55 36.88 0.65
N ALA A 655 -13.62 35.94 0.44
CA ALA A 655 -12.95 35.75 -0.83
C ALA A 655 -13.89 35.07 -1.84
N ALA A 656 -13.85 35.51 -3.10
CA ALA A 656 -14.70 34.96 -4.14
C ALA A 656 -14.32 33.50 -4.48
N VAL A 657 -15.31 32.63 -4.53
CA VAL A 657 -15.21 31.25 -5.03
C VAL A 657 -15.71 31.23 -6.47
N ASN A 658 -14.91 30.67 -7.38
CA ASN A 658 -15.23 30.65 -8.80
C ASN A 658 -16.53 29.87 -9.08
N VAL A 659 -17.44 30.54 -9.80
CA VAL A 659 -18.66 29.94 -10.35
C VAL A 659 -18.51 29.89 -11.87
N THR A 660 -18.67 28.69 -12.43
CA THR A 660 -18.59 28.45 -13.87
C THR A 660 -19.99 28.35 -14.45
N LYS A 661 -20.34 29.25 -15.37
CA LYS A 661 -21.57 29.19 -16.17
C LYS A 661 -21.31 28.40 -17.46
N ARG A 662 -22.10 27.34 -17.66
CA ARG A 662 -22.03 26.46 -18.83
C ARG A 662 -22.89 27.01 -19.97
N GLN A 663 -22.69 26.49 -21.18
CA GLN A 663 -23.42 26.92 -22.39
C GLN A 663 -24.93 26.67 -22.30
N ASP A 664 -25.35 25.68 -21.53
CA ASP A 664 -26.76 25.37 -21.25
C ASP A 664 -27.38 26.30 -20.18
N GLY A 665 -26.63 27.29 -19.68
CA GLY A 665 -27.05 28.21 -18.63
C GLY A 665 -26.87 27.68 -17.20
N SER A 666 -26.52 26.40 -17.04
CA SER A 666 -26.25 25.78 -15.73
C SER A 666 -25.01 26.40 -15.08
N GLN A 667 -25.06 26.60 -13.76
CA GLN A 667 -23.95 27.19 -13.00
C GLN A 667 -23.39 26.18 -12.03
N THR A 668 -22.08 26.02 -12.02
CA THR A 668 -21.38 25.06 -11.15
C THR A 668 -20.28 25.72 -10.33
N MET A 669 -20.04 25.23 -9.13
CA MET A 669 -18.97 25.68 -8.24
C MET A 669 -18.22 24.48 -7.64
N ASN A 670 -16.93 24.62 -7.35
CA ASN A 670 -16.13 23.55 -6.72
C ASN A 670 -15.97 23.77 -5.21
N LEU A 671 -16.52 22.86 -4.40
CA LEU A 671 -16.49 22.94 -2.95
C LEU A 671 -15.25 22.21 -2.46
N LEU A 672 -14.27 22.98 -1.98
CA LEU A 672 -13.05 22.42 -1.42
C LEU A 672 -13.29 21.88 -0.02
N GLN A 673 -12.48 20.91 0.40
CA GLN A 673 -12.54 20.37 1.74
C GLN A 673 -12.33 21.43 2.83
N GLY A 674 -13.01 21.28 3.97
CA GLY A 674 -12.95 22.21 5.10
C GLY A 674 -13.43 23.63 4.83
N ALA A 675 -13.84 23.95 3.59
CA ALA A 675 -14.31 25.28 3.22
C ALA A 675 -15.73 25.54 3.75
N ASN A 676 -15.99 26.75 4.21
CA ASN A 676 -17.33 27.24 4.53
C ASN A 676 -17.72 28.25 3.46
N VAL A 677 -18.62 27.87 2.56
CA VAL A 677 -18.98 28.68 1.38
C VAL A 677 -20.42 29.14 1.47
N THR A 678 -20.66 30.41 1.17
CA THR A 678 -22.01 30.97 0.95
C THR A 678 -22.18 31.33 -0.51
N CYS A 679 -23.17 30.72 -1.16
CA CYS A 679 -23.55 31.03 -2.53
C CYS A 679 -24.88 31.80 -2.55
N THR A 680 -24.92 32.90 -3.30
CA THR A 680 -26.06 33.82 -3.36
C THR A 680 -26.54 33.99 -4.79
N VAL A 681 -27.85 33.92 -5.01
CA VAL A 681 -28.49 34.28 -6.28
C VAL A 681 -29.48 35.42 -6.05
N THR A 682 -29.37 36.48 -6.84
CA THR A 682 -30.20 37.69 -6.71
C THR A 682 -31.21 37.76 -7.84
N ASN A 683 -32.50 37.87 -7.51
CA ASN A 683 -33.56 38.12 -8.49
C ASN A 683 -33.97 39.58 -8.42
N THR A 684 -33.92 40.27 -9.54
CA THR A 684 -34.19 41.71 -9.62
C THR A 684 -35.51 41.95 -10.34
N ALA A 685 -36.39 42.73 -9.71
CA ALA A 685 -37.66 43.15 -10.29
C ALA A 685 -37.40 44.04 -11.52
N LYS A 686 -37.87 43.58 -12.69
CA LYS A 686 -37.86 44.34 -13.94
C LYS A 686 -38.74 45.59 -13.79
N PRO A 687 -38.37 46.73 -14.38
CA PRO A 687 -39.31 47.82 -14.57
C PRO A 687 -40.45 47.38 -15.51
N GLY A 688 -41.62 48.01 -15.34
CA GLY A 688 -42.77 47.86 -16.22
C GLY A 688 -42.84 48.97 -17.26
N ALA A 689 -43.64 48.75 -18.29
CA ALA A 689 -44.00 49.74 -19.29
C ALA A 689 -45.50 49.66 -19.60
N VAL A 690 -46.10 50.78 -19.97
CA VAL A 690 -47.49 50.85 -20.48
C VAL A 690 -47.45 51.23 -21.95
N GLN A 691 -48.17 50.50 -22.79
CA GLN A 691 -48.31 50.81 -24.22
C GLN A 691 -49.78 50.89 -24.63
N TRP A 692 -50.10 51.79 -25.55
CA TRP A 692 -51.40 51.82 -26.22
C TRP A 692 -51.29 52.33 -27.66
N GLN A 693 -52.24 51.92 -28.48
CA GLN A 693 -52.39 52.34 -29.87
C GLN A 693 -53.69 53.13 -30.05
N LYS A 694 -53.59 54.27 -30.72
CA LYS A 694 -54.73 55.11 -31.05
C LYS A 694 -55.33 54.73 -32.39
N VAL A 695 -56.64 54.40 -32.39
CA VAL A 695 -57.31 53.85 -33.57
C VAL A 695 -58.65 54.52 -33.88
N ASP A 696 -59.07 54.41 -35.13
CA ASP A 696 -60.36 54.91 -35.63
C ASP A 696 -61.53 54.03 -35.18
N GLN A 697 -62.66 54.65 -34.83
CA GLN A 697 -63.87 53.93 -34.40
C GLN A 697 -64.46 52.96 -35.44
N TYR A 698 -64.25 53.20 -36.73
CA TYR A 698 -64.78 52.33 -37.80
C TYR A 698 -63.70 51.51 -38.49
N ASP A 699 -62.43 51.87 -38.31
CA ASP A 699 -61.27 51.16 -38.85
C ASP A 699 -60.20 50.97 -37.76
N GLN A 700 -60.31 49.86 -37.04
CA GLN A 700 -59.40 49.49 -35.95
C GLN A 700 -57.97 49.15 -36.44
N SER A 701 -57.71 49.15 -37.76
CA SER A 701 -56.36 48.98 -38.33
C SER A 701 -55.66 50.32 -38.60
N LYS A 702 -56.43 51.41 -38.66
CA LYS A 702 -55.91 52.77 -38.90
C LYS A 702 -55.38 53.38 -37.60
N THR A 703 -54.08 53.62 -37.53
CA THR A 703 -53.46 54.37 -36.44
C THR A 703 -53.69 55.87 -36.57
N LEU A 704 -53.85 56.55 -35.43
CA LEU A 704 -54.15 57.98 -35.38
C LEU A 704 -53.05 58.75 -34.64
N PRO A 705 -52.18 59.48 -35.37
CA PRO A 705 -51.10 60.23 -34.77
C PRO A 705 -51.56 61.58 -34.18
N GLY A 706 -50.78 62.11 -33.23
CA GLY A 706 -50.91 63.46 -32.66
C GLY A 706 -51.82 63.55 -31.44
N SER A 707 -52.03 62.46 -30.71
CA SER A 707 -52.76 62.47 -29.42
C SER A 707 -51.87 62.92 -28.25
N GLU A 708 -52.47 63.50 -27.22
CA GLU A 708 -51.78 63.84 -25.95
C GLU A 708 -52.55 63.26 -24.76
N TRP A 709 -51.82 62.93 -23.69
CA TRP A 709 -52.33 62.21 -22.53
C TRP A 709 -51.80 62.75 -21.23
N THR A 710 -52.60 62.65 -20.18
CA THR A 710 -52.11 62.68 -18.80
C THR A 710 -52.04 61.26 -18.26
N PHE A 711 -50.85 60.86 -17.81
CA PHE A 711 -50.60 59.61 -17.09
C PHE A 711 -50.34 59.92 -15.62
N VAL A 712 -51.13 59.37 -14.71
CA VAL A 712 -51.09 59.69 -13.26
C VAL A 712 -50.85 58.42 -12.46
N SER A 713 -49.94 58.47 -11.48
CA SER A 713 -49.78 57.40 -10.50
C SER A 713 -50.81 57.54 -9.38
N LYS A 714 -51.39 56.42 -8.93
CA LYS A 714 -52.29 56.45 -7.77
C LYS A 714 -51.55 56.61 -6.44
N ASP A 715 -50.26 56.28 -6.42
CA ASP A 715 -49.35 56.51 -5.31
C ASP A 715 -48.05 57.14 -5.83
N ALA A 716 -47.95 58.46 -5.70
CA ALA A 716 -46.81 59.23 -6.18
C ALA A 716 -45.50 58.90 -5.46
N THR A 717 -45.56 58.49 -4.19
CA THR A 717 -44.37 58.16 -3.40
C THR A 717 -43.82 56.80 -3.84
N ALA A 718 -44.69 55.81 -4.00
CA ALA A 718 -44.30 54.50 -4.49
C ALA A 718 -43.78 54.57 -5.93
N ALA A 719 -44.47 55.27 -6.82
CA ALA A 719 -44.12 55.38 -8.24
C ALA A 719 -42.92 56.31 -8.51
N GLY A 720 -42.62 57.26 -7.62
CA GLY A 720 -41.56 58.25 -7.79
C GLY A 720 -41.93 59.46 -8.66
N PHE A 721 -43.16 59.54 -9.14
CA PHE A 721 -43.73 60.70 -9.85
C PHE A 721 -45.24 60.76 -9.62
N ALA A 722 -45.85 61.94 -9.63
CA ALA A 722 -47.31 62.10 -9.51
C ALA A 722 -48.03 62.04 -10.86
N SER A 723 -47.51 62.75 -11.88
CA SER A 723 -48.11 62.78 -13.21
C SER A 723 -47.07 63.05 -14.30
N LYS A 724 -47.30 62.51 -15.50
CA LYS A 724 -46.56 62.78 -16.74
C LYS A 724 -47.53 63.24 -17.83
N ASN A 725 -47.11 64.23 -18.62
CA ASN A 725 -47.76 64.55 -19.90
C ASN A 725 -47.10 63.71 -21.00
N VAL A 726 -47.88 62.90 -21.71
CA VAL A 726 -47.37 62.03 -22.79
C VAL A 726 -47.88 62.56 -24.12
N VAL A 727 -46.96 62.93 -25.00
CA VAL A 727 -47.24 63.47 -26.34
C VAL A 727 -46.80 62.44 -27.37
N ASP A 728 -47.70 62.05 -28.26
CA ASP A 728 -47.42 61.13 -29.36
C ASP A 728 -46.26 61.63 -30.23
N ASP A 729 -45.24 60.80 -30.41
CA ASP A 729 -43.97 61.16 -31.05
C ASP A 729 -43.21 62.32 -30.36
N GLY A 730 -43.42 62.51 -29.06
CA GLY A 730 -42.89 63.64 -28.29
C GLY A 730 -42.57 63.30 -26.83
N ASP A 731 -42.83 64.25 -25.93
CA ASP A 731 -42.47 64.15 -24.52
C ASP A 731 -43.06 62.89 -23.85
N ASN A 732 -42.20 62.15 -23.12
CA ASN A 732 -42.55 60.92 -22.38
C ASN A 732 -43.14 59.77 -23.22
N ASP A 733 -42.94 59.79 -24.54
CA ASP A 733 -43.29 58.69 -25.43
C ASP A 733 -42.03 57.92 -25.88
N ASP A 734 -41.84 56.74 -25.34
CA ASP A 734 -40.75 55.83 -25.69
C ASP A 734 -40.98 55.09 -27.03
N ALA A 735 -42.16 55.26 -27.64
CA ALA A 735 -42.48 54.74 -28.97
C ALA A 735 -42.40 55.80 -30.07
N ALA A 736 -41.74 56.95 -29.82
CA ALA A 736 -41.78 58.18 -30.62
C ALA A 736 -41.33 58.10 -32.11
N SER A 737 -41.03 56.91 -32.61
CA SER A 737 -40.81 56.64 -34.04
C SER A 737 -41.98 55.91 -34.71
N ASN A 738 -43.10 55.71 -34.00
CA ASN A 738 -44.25 54.93 -34.43
C ASN A 738 -45.55 55.73 -34.25
N PRO A 739 -45.86 56.67 -35.15
CA PRO A 739 -46.97 57.59 -34.98
C PRO A 739 -48.31 56.91 -34.68
N GLY A 740 -48.95 57.30 -33.57
CA GLY A 740 -50.20 56.73 -33.09
C GLY A 740 -50.05 55.49 -32.21
N ILE A 741 -48.83 55.09 -31.87
CA ILE A 741 -48.51 54.10 -30.83
C ILE A 741 -47.68 54.82 -29.77
N LEU A 742 -48.13 54.80 -28.53
CA LEU A 742 -47.47 55.48 -27.42
C LEU A 742 -47.00 54.45 -26.40
N LYS A 743 -45.85 54.69 -25.79
CA LYS A 743 -45.29 53.85 -24.73
C LYS A 743 -44.66 54.69 -23.62
N VAL A 744 -44.86 54.29 -22.37
CA VAL A 744 -44.19 54.86 -21.19
C VAL A 744 -43.42 53.73 -20.49
N ASN A 745 -42.09 53.79 -20.49
CA ASN A 745 -41.21 52.81 -19.86
C ASN A 745 -40.78 53.17 -18.44
N GLY A 746 -39.96 52.31 -17.82
CA GLY A 746 -39.27 52.59 -16.57
C GLY A 746 -40.21 52.73 -15.36
N LEU A 747 -41.40 52.14 -15.42
CA LEU A 747 -42.43 52.27 -14.40
C LEU A 747 -42.20 51.26 -13.27
N LYS A 748 -42.41 51.72 -12.03
CA LYS A 748 -42.56 50.82 -10.88
C LYS A 748 -43.90 50.11 -10.92
N TRP A 749 -44.00 48.97 -10.25
CA TRP A 749 -45.22 48.18 -10.22
C TRP A 749 -46.29 48.90 -9.39
N GLY A 750 -47.52 48.89 -9.89
CA GLY A 750 -48.63 49.53 -9.20
C GLY A 750 -49.75 49.98 -10.12
N GLU A 751 -50.63 50.82 -9.57
CA GLU A 751 -51.84 51.27 -10.22
C GLU A 751 -51.70 52.71 -10.73
N TYR A 752 -52.13 52.93 -11.97
CA TYR A 752 -52.03 54.19 -12.69
C TYR A 752 -53.35 54.51 -13.39
N THR A 753 -53.50 55.77 -13.81
CA THR A 753 -54.60 56.19 -14.67
C THR A 753 -54.07 56.90 -15.91
N LEU A 754 -54.78 56.72 -17.02
CA LEU A 754 -54.46 57.30 -18.32
C LEU A 754 -55.69 58.04 -18.86
N GLN A 755 -55.56 59.31 -19.22
CA GLN A 755 -56.65 60.13 -19.76
C GLN A 755 -56.18 60.96 -20.96
N GLU A 756 -56.98 61.01 -22.03
CA GLU A 756 -56.68 61.83 -23.20
C GLU A 756 -56.83 63.32 -22.88
N THR A 757 -55.79 64.12 -23.15
CA THR A 757 -55.83 65.58 -23.03
C THR A 757 -56.07 66.25 -24.38
N LYS A 758 -55.67 65.60 -25.48
CA LYS A 758 -55.90 66.07 -26.86
C LYS A 758 -56.10 64.90 -27.81
N ALA A 759 -57.18 64.96 -28.59
CA ALA A 759 -57.44 63.99 -29.64
C ALA A 759 -56.58 64.25 -30.90
N PRO A 760 -56.32 63.20 -31.71
CA PRO A 760 -55.82 63.35 -33.07
C PRO A 760 -56.67 64.29 -33.93
N GLY A 761 -56.06 64.96 -34.91
CA GLY A 761 -56.75 65.90 -35.79
C GLY A 761 -57.96 65.29 -36.51
N GLY A 762 -59.14 65.91 -36.39
CA GLY A 762 -60.39 65.41 -36.98
C GLY A 762 -61.20 64.45 -36.10
N TYR A 763 -60.79 64.24 -34.84
CA TYR A 763 -61.44 63.34 -33.89
C TYR A 763 -61.88 64.08 -32.61
N ALA A 764 -62.91 63.54 -31.95
CA ALA A 764 -63.37 64.02 -30.65
C ALA A 764 -62.48 63.44 -29.53
N LYS A 765 -62.19 64.27 -28.52
CA LYS A 765 -61.49 63.84 -27.28
C LYS A 765 -62.36 62.88 -26.49
N SER A 766 -61.75 61.79 -26.01
CA SER A 766 -62.36 60.89 -25.03
C SER A 766 -62.21 61.44 -23.61
N ASP A 767 -63.32 61.52 -22.86
CA ASP A 767 -63.30 61.84 -21.43
C ASP A 767 -63.12 60.60 -20.54
N LYS A 768 -63.03 59.40 -21.14
CA LYS A 768 -62.82 58.15 -20.41
C LYS A 768 -61.46 58.16 -19.72
N THR A 769 -61.46 57.87 -18.42
CA THR A 769 -60.25 57.55 -17.67
C THR A 769 -60.03 56.05 -17.73
N TYR A 770 -58.84 55.63 -18.17
CA TYR A 770 -58.43 54.24 -18.23
C TYR A 770 -57.64 53.89 -16.98
N GLU A 771 -58.09 52.86 -16.28
CA GLU A 771 -57.37 52.26 -15.16
C GLU A 771 -56.29 51.31 -15.70
N VAL A 772 -55.06 51.44 -15.20
CA VAL A 772 -53.91 50.69 -15.70
C VAL A 772 -53.14 50.07 -14.54
N SER A 773 -53.15 48.74 -14.46
CA SER A 773 -52.34 47.98 -13.50
C SER A 773 -51.03 47.54 -14.16
N VAL A 774 -49.91 48.14 -13.74
CA VAL A 774 -48.57 47.76 -14.20
C VAL A 774 -48.06 46.63 -13.32
N LEU A 775 -48.53 45.41 -13.61
CA LEU A 775 -48.18 44.20 -12.88
C LEU A 775 -47.77 43.10 -13.88
N PRO A 776 -46.71 42.34 -13.59
CA PRO A 776 -46.20 41.33 -14.52
C PRO A 776 -47.07 40.07 -14.57
N PRO A 777 -46.90 39.19 -15.57
CA PRO A 777 -47.58 37.90 -15.63
C PRO A 777 -47.06 36.88 -14.58
N ALA A 778 -47.83 35.80 -14.39
CA ALA A 778 -47.52 34.75 -13.42
C ALA A 778 -46.33 33.87 -13.78
N ALA A 779 -46.14 33.57 -15.06
CA ALA A 779 -44.96 32.91 -15.59
C ALA A 779 -44.24 33.88 -16.52
N SER A 780 -42.93 33.69 -16.73
CA SER A 780 -42.24 34.32 -17.85
C SER A 780 -42.87 33.80 -19.16
N THR A 781 -43.64 34.64 -19.84
CA THR A 781 -44.29 34.29 -21.11
C THR A 781 -43.44 34.64 -22.34
N GLY A 782 -42.17 34.98 -22.17
CA GLY A 782 -41.30 35.48 -23.24
C GLY A 782 -39.82 35.52 -22.84
N ASP A 783 -38.98 35.71 -23.84
CA ASP A 783 -37.52 35.65 -23.83
C ASP A 783 -36.86 36.24 -22.56
N ALA A 784 -35.90 35.52 -21.98
CA ALA A 784 -35.15 35.99 -20.80
C ALA A 784 -34.35 37.29 -21.05
N ALA A 785 -34.28 37.73 -22.31
CA ALA A 785 -33.61 38.94 -22.77
C ALA A 785 -34.44 40.24 -22.61
N GLU A 786 -35.74 40.18 -22.32
CA GLU A 786 -36.54 41.40 -22.11
C GLU A 786 -36.18 42.07 -20.77
N LEU A 787 -35.57 43.27 -20.87
CA LEU A 787 -35.14 44.09 -19.73
C LEU A 787 -36.30 44.76 -18.98
N GLU A 788 -37.52 44.72 -19.53
CA GLU A 788 -38.75 45.29 -18.98
C GLU A 788 -39.95 44.41 -19.38
N PHE A 789 -41.09 44.52 -18.68
CA PHE A 789 -42.36 43.92 -19.12
C PHE A 789 -43.35 45.00 -19.55
N THR A 790 -44.13 44.75 -20.60
CA THR A 790 -45.11 45.73 -21.11
C THR A 790 -46.53 45.29 -20.82
N VAL A 791 -47.35 46.21 -20.30
CA VAL A 791 -48.81 46.06 -20.17
C VAL A 791 -49.51 46.95 -21.20
N ASN A 792 -50.63 46.45 -21.73
CA ASN A 792 -51.40 47.15 -22.75
C ASN A 792 -52.57 47.91 -22.11
N ALA A 793 -52.69 49.21 -22.37
CA ALA A 793 -53.83 50.02 -21.93
C ALA A 793 -54.93 50.08 -23.00
N GLY A 794 -56.19 50.16 -22.56
CA GLY A 794 -57.36 50.13 -23.44
C GLY A 794 -57.82 48.71 -23.80
N ASP A 795 -58.72 48.62 -24.77
CA ASP A 795 -59.31 47.35 -25.19
C ASP A 795 -58.31 46.60 -26.08
N ASN A 796 -57.62 45.60 -25.53
CA ASN A 796 -56.53 44.85 -26.19
C ASN A 796 -55.40 45.75 -26.71
N GLY A 797 -54.99 46.75 -25.91
CA GLY A 797 -53.93 47.70 -26.28
C GLY A 797 -54.36 48.79 -27.26
N LYS A 798 -55.66 48.88 -27.56
CA LYS A 798 -56.23 49.90 -28.44
C LYS A 798 -57.14 50.84 -27.68
N ILE A 799 -56.99 52.12 -27.96
CA ILE A 799 -57.87 53.16 -27.47
C ILE A 799 -58.52 53.82 -28.68
N THR A 800 -59.84 53.75 -28.77
CA THR A 800 -60.62 54.22 -29.93
C THR A 800 -61.02 55.69 -29.79
N ASN A 801 -60.90 56.48 -30.88
CA ASN A 801 -61.49 57.83 -30.95
C ASN A 801 -62.61 57.93 -32.00
N THR A 802 -63.58 58.80 -31.70
CA THR A 802 -64.75 59.08 -32.55
C THR A 802 -64.46 60.20 -33.54
N ARG A 803 -64.81 60.02 -34.82
CA ARG A 803 -64.64 61.08 -35.84
C ARG A 803 -65.56 62.25 -35.55
N LEU A 804 -65.06 63.47 -35.72
CA LEU A 804 -65.93 64.65 -35.72
C LEU A 804 -66.80 64.60 -36.98
N ALA A 805 -68.12 64.63 -36.81
CA ALA A 805 -69.02 64.77 -37.93
C ALA A 805 -68.84 66.17 -38.54
N VAL A 806 -68.24 66.25 -39.73
CA VAL A 806 -68.37 67.44 -40.55
C VAL A 806 -69.83 67.50 -40.98
N SER A 807 -70.58 68.43 -40.40
CA SER A 807 -71.92 68.77 -40.89
C SER A 807 -71.78 69.07 -42.39
N GLN A 808 -72.40 68.23 -43.23
CA GLN A 808 -72.57 68.57 -44.63
C GLN A 808 -73.52 69.76 -44.68
N LEU A 809 -72.95 70.96 -44.82
CA LEU A 809 -73.67 72.09 -45.37
C LEU A 809 -74.21 71.66 -46.76
N PRO A 810 -75.49 71.91 -47.06
CA PRO A 810 -76.04 71.55 -48.37
C PRO A 810 -75.36 72.42 -49.42
N LEU A 811 -74.61 71.79 -50.34
CA LEU A 811 -74.05 72.46 -51.49
C LEU A 811 -75.21 72.82 -52.45
N THR A 812 -75.73 74.04 -52.33
CA THR A 812 -76.55 74.66 -53.38
C THR A 812 -75.70 75.72 -54.09
N GLY A 813 -75.45 75.47 -55.38
CA GLY A 813 -75.12 76.51 -56.36
C GLY A 813 -73.65 76.64 -56.79
N GLY A 814 -73.42 76.57 -58.11
CA GLY A 814 -72.47 77.47 -58.78
C GLY A 814 -71.23 76.84 -59.40
N THR A 815 -71.12 77.00 -60.71
CA THR A 815 -70.08 76.56 -61.65
C THR A 815 -68.72 77.29 -61.55
N THR A 816 -67.69 76.69 -62.18
CA THR A 816 -66.33 77.21 -62.54
C THR A 816 -65.38 77.37 -61.36
N GLY A 817 -64.08 77.05 -61.41
CA GLY A 817 -63.10 76.97 -62.48
C GLY A 817 -61.83 77.65 -61.93
N ARG A 818 -60.75 76.89 -61.77
CA ARG A 818 -59.31 77.25 -61.63
C ARG A 818 -58.90 78.67 -61.15
N GLN A 819 -57.79 78.67 -60.37
CA GLN A 819 -56.79 79.75 -60.18
C GLN A 819 -57.20 80.87 -59.20
N TRP A 820 -56.35 81.46 -58.34
CA TRP A 820 -54.90 81.44 -58.06
C TRP A 820 -54.71 82.10 -56.67
N LEU A 821 -53.65 81.76 -55.92
CA LEU A 821 -52.76 82.75 -55.30
C LEU A 821 -51.44 82.10 -54.84
N ILE A 822 -50.41 82.33 -55.66
CA ILE A 822 -48.98 82.26 -55.33
C ILE A 822 -48.53 83.62 -54.80
N ALA A 823 -47.56 83.61 -53.87
CA ALA A 823 -46.37 84.49 -53.75
C ALA A 823 -46.11 84.84 -52.27
N GLY A 824 -44.91 84.76 -51.70
CA GLY A 824 -43.57 84.48 -52.23
C GLY A 824 -42.71 83.77 -51.17
N ALA A 825 -41.41 83.59 -51.31
CA ALA A 825 -40.44 84.05 -52.30
C ALA A 825 -39.24 83.09 -52.25
N GLY A 826 -38.56 82.90 -53.38
CA GLY A 826 -37.32 82.14 -53.43
C GLY A 826 -36.96 81.63 -54.82
N GLY A 827 -36.95 82.52 -55.81
CA GLY A 827 -36.38 82.24 -57.12
C GLY A 827 -34.90 82.60 -57.17
N LEU A 828 -34.11 81.78 -57.89
CA LEU A 828 -32.95 82.04 -58.77
C LEU A 828 -32.28 80.65 -58.96
N GLY A 829 -32.21 80.01 -60.12
CA GLY A 829 -32.28 80.51 -61.48
C GLY A 829 -30.88 80.62 -62.07
N PHE A 830 -30.54 79.66 -62.94
CA PHE A 830 -29.50 79.68 -63.99
C PHE A 830 -28.02 79.41 -63.64
N ALA A 831 -27.57 78.20 -64.01
CA ALA A 831 -26.41 78.02 -64.90
C ALA A 831 -26.47 76.63 -65.59
N MET A 832 -26.88 76.62 -66.86
CA MET A 832 -26.47 75.61 -67.83
C MET A 832 -25.00 75.87 -68.23
N LEU A 833 -24.18 74.83 -68.41
CA LEU A 833 -23.26 74.60 -69.55
C LEU A 833 -22.03 73.72 -69.22
N LEU A 834 -21.69 72.86 -70.21
CA LEU A 834 -20.48 72.04 -70.43
C LEU A 834 -20.48 70.62 -69.81
N ALA A 835 -20.77 69.55 -70.58
CA ALA A 835 -19.95 68.87 -71.62
C ALA A 835 -18.82 68.02 -71.00
N ALA A 836 -18.98 66.69 -70.91
CA ALA A 836 -18.72 65.67 -71.95
C ALA A 836 -17.24 65.28 -72.12
N ALA A 837 -16.85 64.15 -71.52
CA ALA A 837 -15.86 63.15 -71.97
C ALA A 837 -16.05 61.89 -71.09
N GLY A 838 -16.62 60.78 -71.58
CA GLY A 838 -15.87 59.62 -72.12
C GLY A 838 -15.18 58.85 -70.98
N HIS A 839 -15.45 57.58 -70.64
CA HIS A 839 -15.48 56.41 -71.51
C HIS A 839 -16.09 55.18 -70.79
N THR A 840 -16.71 54.34 -71.62
CA THR A 840 -17.49 53.10 -71.45
C THR A 840 -16.69 51.84 -71.01
N ILE A 841 -17.24 50.96 -70.14
CA ILE A 841 -17.96 49.67 -70.35
C ILE A 841 -17.10 48.42 -70.68
N TRP A 842 -17.13 47.37 -69.83
CA TRP A 842 -17.53 45.99 -70.24
C TRP A 842 -17.80 44.99 -69.08
N ARG A 843 -19.04 44.46 -69.06
CA ARG A 843 -19.54 43.09 -68.77
C ARG A 843 -18.70 42.07 -67.96
N LYS A 844 -19.31 41.52 -66.89
CA LYS A 844 -19.90 40.14 -66.75
C LYS A 844 -19.89 39.71 -65.29
N ARG A 845 -21.03 39.22 -64.77
CA ARG A 845 -21.07 38.12 -63.75
C ARG A 845 -22.38 37.34 -63.86
N ARG A 846 -22.26 36.06 -64.25
CA ARG A 846 -23.15 34.92 -63.97
C ARG A 846 -22.31 34.00 -63.09
N LEU A 847 -22.78 33.69 -61.88
CA LEU A 847 -23.42 32.43 -61.47
C LEU A 847 -22.48 31.22 -61.55
N ILE A 848 -22.34 30.56 -60.42
CA ILE A 848 -22.66 29.13 -60.31
C ILE A 848 -23.97 29.06 -59.54
#